data_AF-A0A6H1TUU5-F1
#
_entry.id   AF-A0A6H1TUU5-F1
#
_cell.length_a   1.000
_cell.length_b   1.000
_cell.length_c   1.000
_cell.angle_alpha   90.00
_cell.angle_beta   90.00
_cell.angle_gamma   90.00
#
_symmetry.space_group_name_H-M   'P 1'
#
loop_
_entity.id
_entity.type
_entity.pdbx_description
1 polymer ?
#
loop_
_entity_poly.entity_id
_entity_poly.type
_entity_poly.pdbx_seq_one_letter_code
_entity_poly.pdbx_strand_id
1 'polypeptide(L)'
;MNNRIQATLERCQATTATKIELVFIDLGIENPRELLAGVRPGSVAIALDRDRNGIEQIAETIEQYGDRPEKIGKIHIFAHGRPGEIELGNRKLNQKSFSRDRHHLERWVKGWSEDGELHLYGCRVAGDRGQNFLYKLAKFLGVNIAASEHLIGKVGVETHWNLEFATGKIERNFPLEKTAIANYTGVLAMLNVTNTNDSGAGSLRAAIAQALPGDTIVFDSNLSNSTIRLSSGQLEINKNLIIDGANAPGLTISGNNASRVFDVKNDVNFNPVTFTLRNAIVADGKTTQNGEEGAGAGIRTDNRTTLIVENSQFINNFANGEGGGAIFGGWRSKNTIANSRFEGNGSSGNGTSGKTERGGGAIAVKSESQTTVTDSEFTNNQGTLGGAINTLLGGLTVETSIFLNNDSLSNGGIGYGGAIYTDGASDLNDPDSGTIAIRNSHFEGNTGQGQGGALFLYVYNPDRVVVENSTIVNNTVLEAANGDALGGGVRIGNGDVRITNTTIANNRAYSQGGGLWLGESATLSMVNSTFSGNRAESADGNSGLGGAMMLNHKDGFNATIDHTTVANNYAGFQGGAFWGNGNRTTLSNSIFDRNTAGNGGNDWNNKQQTGVELIDGGNNLQFPPKNPDDGNDVNITANVTIADPKLGPLQDNGAGILTHALLDGSPALNAGASSVTTDQRGVSRNQPDIGSFEQFSLDFVETVSTGEEPTEGSLAQDVQVQLTQALDFDLNIPYRVTGGTATANSDFTEPSGLLTIPAGATTAAISLPILADGEAEAAETVQLSLTPPSGGVYGLGPNRVHTHTIAANSTTALPVPANPSRLVATAQSATAVQLSWQDNSDSETGFKLERSPDNTTWEAIATTEANITSYLDSGLAADRQYYYRLSAIGDGSRSDLITAEVTTPVVENPVENPTDHPIAPMLTDSDVASGDGSDPQGLVCPCESLPSSSELRQSVEPPGSDRAVVASANDDFYWGTPENEAISGLDGFDYLLGMEGGDRIEGDGGNDLLHGNIGNDWLDGGVGDDTLFGGKDDDLLFGGGDNDALFGDWGNDTLFADDGDDFLNGNRQNDWLYGGGGNDTIHGGKQNDTLMGEWGDDTLFGDLDDDLVCGNEGRDVLLGNVGKDVLCGGLDDDTVYGGKDDDVLFGEAGDDVLSGDLGNDIVVGGAGRDRFVLREDGGHDVIVDFEVGVDLLALSGGLTPDAVEFVAGDRGTIVRLAGGDRLLATLENVSADELSTGDLTLI
;
A
#
# COMPACT_ATOMS: atom_id res chain seq x y z
N MET A 1 6.53 71.90 -43.53
CA MET A 1 7.69 72.39 -42.77
C MET A 1 7.17 72.95 -41.45
N ASN A 2 6.75 72.10 -40.54
CA ASN A 2 7.38 70.92 -39.94
C ASN A 2 7.85 71.32 -38.55
N ASN A 3 7.13 70.89 -37.52
CA ASN A 3 7.07 69.48 -37.09
C ASN A 3 8.41 68.94 -36.62
N ARG A 4 9.24 69.76 -35.95
CA ARG A 4 10.42 69.25 -35.26
C ARG A 4 10.75 69.83 -33.89
N ILE A 5 9.88 70.66 -33.28
CA ILE A 5 10.19 71.25 -31.95
C ILE A 5 9.08 71.06 -30.89
N GLN A 6 7.84 70.72 -31.26
CA GLN A 6 6.82 70.29 -30.29
C GLN A 6 6.55 68.78 -30.25
N ALA A 7 7.36 67.97 -30.93
CA ALA A 7 7.27 66.49 -30.92
C ALA A 7 8.40 65.81 -30.12
N THR A 8 9.11 66.54 -29.25
CA THR A 8 10.26 66.00 -28.48
C THR A 8 10.21 66.34 -26.98
N LEU A 9 9.07 66.84 -26.47
CA LEU A 9 8.84 66.97 -25.03
C LEU A 9 7.61 66.18 -24.50
N GLU A 10 6.96 65.39 -25.35
CA GLU A 10 5.86 64.46 -24.96
C GLU A 10 6.20 62.98 -25.24
N ARG A 11 7.48 62.63 -25.41
CA ARG A 11 7.94 61.23 -25.51
C ARG A 11 9.09 60.96 -24.55
N CYS A 12 8.79 61.06 -23.26
CA CYS A 12 9.51 60.41 -22.15
C CYS A 12 8.60 60.26 -20.91
N GLN A 13 7.30 60.00 -21.12
CA GLN A 13 6.50 59.28 -20.14
C GLN A 13 6.34 57.87 -20.71
N ALA A 14 7.20 56.96 -20.24
CA ALA A 14 6.90 55.54 -20.39
C ALA A 14 5.61 55.29 -19.61
N THR A 15 4.55 55.03 -20.38
CA THR A 15 3.36 54.27 -20.04
C THR A 15 3.51 53.42 -18.78
N THR A 16 2.71 53.73 -17.74
CA THR A 16 2.37 52.77 -16.68
C THR A 16 1.78 51.54 -17.36
N ALA A 17 2.48 50.41 -17.32
CA ALA A 17 1.90 49.14 -17.72
C ALA A 17 0.61 48.93 -16.91
N THR A 18 -0.51 48.66 -17.59
CA THR A 18 -1.75 48.20 -16.95
C THR A 18 -1.43 46.91 -16.21
N LYS A 19 -1.45 46.95 -14.87
CA LYS A 19 -1.20 45.77 -14.03
C LYS A 19 -2.49 44.97 -13.89
N ILE A 20 -2.34 43.66 -13.71
CA ILE A 20 -3.47 42.73 -13.56
C ILE A 20 -3.95 42.76 -12.10
N GLU A 21 -5.27 42.79 -11.90
CA GLU A 21 -5.91 42.66 -10.58
C GLU A 21 -6.74 41.36 -10.58
N LEU A 22 -6.36 40.42 -9.73
CA LEU A 22 -7.02 39.12 -9.59
C LEU A 22 -7.89 39.11 -8.31
N VAL A 23 -9.08 38.52 -8.40
CA VAL A 23 -10.03 38.43 -7.30
C VAL A 23 -10.47 36.98 -7.15
N PHE A 24 -9.87 36.31 -6.17
CA PHE A 24 -10.22 34.95 -5.78
C PHE A 24 -11.36 34.98 -4.77
N ILE A 25 -12.39 34.19 -5.07
CA ILE A 25 -13.52 33.98 -4.18
C ILE A 25 -13.60 32.48 -3.92
N ASP A 26 -13.38 32.13 -2.66
CA ASP A 26 -13.51 30.76 -2.21
C ASP A 26 -14.96 30.31 -2.28
N LEU A 27 -15.24 29.19 -2.94
CA LEU A 27 -16.61 28.68 -3.08
C LEU A 27 -17.18 28.11 -1.78
N GLY A 28 -16.36 27.95 -0.73
CA GLY A 28 -16.75 27.58 0.62
C GLY A 28 -17.42 28.71 1.41
N ILE A 29 -17.30 29.98 1.02
CA ILE A 29 -17.97 31.10 1.71
C ILE A 29 -19.44 31.23 1.30
N GLU A 30 -20.24 31.96 2.10
CA GLU A 30 -21.67 32.18 1.82
C GLU A 30 -21.90 32.97 0.51
N ASN A 31 -22.86 32.57 -0.33
CA ASN A 31 -23.26 33.29 -1.55
C ASN A 31 -22.09 33.77 -2.45
N PRO A 32 -21.13 32.89 -2.79
CA PRO A 32 -19.91 33.29 -3.49
C PRO A 32 -20.21 33.82 -4.89
N ARG A 33 -21.34 33.41 -5.49
CA ARG A 33 -21.83 33.90 -6.78
C ARG A 33 -22.18 35.39 -6.79
N GLU A 34 -22.67 35.94 -5.66
CA GLU A 34 -22.97 37.37 -5.55
C GLU A 34 -21.67 38.19 -5.56
N LEU A 35 -20.64 37.70 -4.86
CA LEU A 35 -19.32 38.34 -4.88
C LEU A 35 -18.66 38.20 -6.25
N LEU A 36 -18.73 37.03 -6.89
CA LEU A 36 -18.17 36.78 -8.22
C LEU A 36 -18.81 37.68 -9.28
N ALA A 37 -20.15 37.82 -9.26
CA ALA A 37 -20.87 38.72 -10.16
C ALA A 37 -20.62 40.20 -9.85
N GLY A 38 -20.18 40.51 -8.61
CA GLY A 38 -19.91 41.85 -8.13
C GLY A 38 -18.50 42.37 -8.40
N VAL A 39 -17.60 41.56 -8.96
CA VAL A 39 -16.23 41.98 -9.30
C VAL A 39 -16.27 43.07 -10.37
N ARG A 40 -15.55 44.18 -10.14
CA ARG A 40 -15.63 45.35 -11.01
C ARG A 40 -15.08 45.08 -12.42
N PRO A 41 -15.62 45.75 -13.46
CA PRO A 41 -15.03 45.73 -14.79
C PRO A 41 -13.58 46.23 -14.76
N GLY A 42 -12.62 45.34 -15.08
CA GLY A 42 -11.18 45.63 -15.06
C GLY A 42 -10.35 44.65 -14.23
N SER A 43 -10.98 43.91 -13.31
CA SER A 43 -10.37 42.83 -12.52
C SER A 43 -10.80 41.46 -13.06
N VAL A 44 -10.04 40.41 -12.75
CA VAL A 44 -10.35 39.02 -13.13
C VAL A 44 -10.94 38.30 -11.92
N ALA A 45 -12.17 37.80 -12.05
CA ALA A 45 -12.82 36.99 -11.03
C ALA A 45 -12.44 35.51 -11.20
N ILE A 46 -11.94 34.87 -10.13
CA ILE A 46 -11.60 33.45 -10.09
C ILE A 46 -12.36 32.80 -8.92
N ALA A 47 -12.96 31.64 -9.17
CA ALA A 47 -13.58 30.82 -8.16
C ALA A 47 -12.57 29.75 -7.71
N LEU A 48 -12.34 29.62 -6.40
CA LEU A 48 -11.56 28.49 -5.86
C LEU A 48 -12.51 27.34 -5.58
N ASP A 49 -12.22 26.19 -6.18
CA ASP A 49 -12.91 24.95 -5.88
C ASP A 49 -12.64 24.57 -4.43
N ARG A 50 -13.72 24.34 -3.67
CA ARG A 50 -13.66 24.01 -2.26
C ARG A 50 -13.07 22.62 -2.00
N ASP A 51 -13.14 21.72 -2.98
CA ASP A 51 -12.76 20.32 -2.82
C ASP A 51 -11.29 20.09 -3.23
N ARG A 52 -10.64 21.10 -3.82
CA ARG A 52 -9.21 21.09 -4.18
C ARG A 52 -8.38 21.93 -3.21
N ASN A 53 -7.06 21.74 -3.22
CA ASN A 53 -6.12 22.60 -2.52
C ASN A 53 -6.22 24.03 -3.07
N GLY A 54 -6.76 24.97 -2.28
CA GLY A 54 -6.94 26.35 -2.73
C GLY A 54 -5.63 27.13 -2.85
N ILE A 55 -4.58 26.74 -2.12
CA ILE A 55 -3.26 27.36 -2.22
C ILE A 55 -2.63 27.02 -3.57
N GLU A 56 -2.75 25.77 -3.99
CA GLU A 56 -2.34 25.28 -5.31
C GLU A 56 -3.12 25.96 -6.45
N GLN A 57 -4.45 26.05 -6.35
CA GLN A 57 -5.28 26.70 -7.38
C GLN A 57 -4.89 28.17 -7.60
N ILE A 58 -4.57 28.89 -6.52
CA ILE A 58 -4.06 30.26 -6.61
C ILE A 58 -2.69 30.26 -7.30
N ALA A 59 -1.81 29.31 -6.98
CA ALA A 59 -0.50 29.18 -7.62
C ALA A 59 -0.64 28.95 -9.14
N GLU A 60 -1.44 27.97 -9.56
CA GLU A 60 -1.75 27.68 -10.97
C GLU A 60 -2.26 28.92 -11.71
N THR A 61 -3.13 29.70 -11.04
CA THR A 61 -3.67 30.94 -11.61
C THR A 61 -2.59 32.01 -11.71
N ILE A 62 -1.79 32.23 -10.66
CA ILE A 62 -0.73 33.24 -10.66
C ILE A 62 0.28 32.93 -11.77
N GLU A 63 0.68 31.68 -11.97
CA GLU A 63 1.57 31.26 -13.06
C GLU A 63 0.96 31.58 -14.44
N GLN A 64 -0.31 31.23 -14.65
CA GLN A 64 -1.03 31.51 -15.91
C GLN A 64 -1.01 33.01 -16.29
N TYR A 65 -1.05 33.90 -15.30
CA TYR A 65 -1.02 35.36 -15.51
C TYR A 65 0.39 35.96 -15.39
N GLY A 66 1.31 35.31 -14.68
CA GLY A 66 2.67 35.78 -14.38
C GLY A 66 3.61 35.79 -15.59
N ASP A 67 3.32 34.94 -16.58
CA ASP A 67 4.03 34.86 -17.87
C ASP A 67 3.61 35.95 -18.88
N ARG A 68 2.61 36.78 -18.54
CA ARG A 68 2.17 37.87 -19.41
C ARG A 68 3.12 39.07 -19.30
N PRO A 69 3.19 39.93 -20.34
CA PRO A 69 3.96 41.18 -20.29
C PRO A 69 3.49 42.15 -19.19
N GLU A 70 2.23 42.00 -18.77
CA GLU A 70 1.57 42.78 -17.74
C GLU A 70 1.65 42.01 -16.41
N LYS A 71 2.43 42.50 -15.46
CA LYS A 71 2.58 41.86 -14.14
C LYS A 71 1.36 42.04 -13.24
N ILE A 72 1.18 41.15 -12.28
CA ILE A 72 0.09 41.16 -11.31
C ILE A 72 0.37 42.26 -10.28
N GLY A 73 -0.51 43.26 -10.22
CA GLY A 73 -0.40 44.37 -9.27
C GLY A 73 -1.12 44.08 -7.96
N LYS A 74 -2.25 43.37 -8.01
CA LYS A 74 -3.09 43.11 -6.84
C LYS A 74 -3.75 41.75 -6.88
N ILE A 75 -3.81 41.09 -5.74
CA ILE A 75 -4.62 39.91 -5.51
C ILE A 75 -5.53 40.16 -4.33
N HIS A 76 -6.82 39.89 -4.51
CA HIS A 76 -7.83 39.90 -3.45
C HIS A 76 -8.31 38.47 -3.22
N ILE A 77 -8.31 38.02 -1.97
CA ILE A 77 -8.78 36.68 -1.59
C ILE A 77 -9.93 36.83 -0.59
N PHE A 78 -11.09 36.29 -0.93
CA PHE A 78 -12.26 36.22 -0.07
C PHE A 78 -12.47 34.78 0.40
N ALA A 79 -12.27 34.53 1.70
CA ALA A 79 -12.36 33.19 2.26
C ALA A 79 -12.63 33.22 3.78
N HIS A 80 -13.00 32.09 4.41
CA HIS A 80 -13.13 32.05 5.87
C HIS A 80 -11.77 32.26 6.56
N GLY A 81 -11.76 32.86 7.74
CA GLY A 81 -10.53 33.12 8.48
C GLY A 81 -10.72 33.22 10.00
N ARG A 82 -9.59 33.14 10.70
CA ARG A 82 -9.45 33.40 12.15
C ARG A 82 -8.05 33.99 12.42
N PRO A 83 -7.73 34.43 13.66
CA PRO A 83 -6.40 34.96 13.97
C PRO A 83 -5.25 34.07 13.48
N GLY A 84 -4.48 34.58 12.51
CA GLY A 84 -3.30 33.91 11.94
C GLY A 84 -3.60 32.81 10.91
N GLU A 85 -4.83 32.70 10.40
CA GLU A 85 -5.22 31.64 9.47
C GLU A 85 -6.29 32.11 8.47
N ILE A 86 -6.17 31.63 7.23
CA ILE A 86 -7.18 31.74 6.17
C ILE A 86 -7.40 30.36 5.52
N GLU A 87 -8.66 29.99 5.28
CA GLU A 87 -9.04 28.72 4.65
C GLU A 87 -9.17 28.93 3.14
N LEU A 88 -8.51 28.11 2.33
CA LEU A 88 -8.41 28.22 0.89
C LEU A 88 -8.67 26.84 0.27
N GLY A 89 -9.83 26.68 -0.36
CA GLY A 89 -10.32 25.39 -0.82
C GLY A 89 -10.48 24.43 0.36
N ASN A 90 -9.83 23.26 0.27
CA ASN A 90 -9.76 22.29 1.36
C ASN A 90 -8.51 22.44 2.27
N ARG A 91 -7.72 23.52 2.13
CA ARG A 91 -6.49 23.77 2.90
C ARG A 91 -6.62 24.98 3.82
N LYS A 92 -5.79 25.03 4.86
CA LYS A 92 -5.65 26.18 5.77
C LYS A 92 -4.25 26.75 5.61
N LEU A 93 -4.15 28.05 5.31
CA LEU A 93 -2.89 28.80 5.26
C LEU A 93 -2.71 29.57 6.58
N ASN A 94 -1.74 29.15 7.39
CA ASN A 94 -1.38 29.71 8.69
C ASN A 94 0.12 29.52 8.95
N GLN A 95 0.57 29.84 10.18
CA GLN A 95 2.00 29.72 10.52
C GLN A 95 2.50 28.26 10.60
N LYS A 96 1.64 27.30 10.98
CA LYS A 96 2.01 25.88 11.04
C LYS A 96 2.03 25.23 9.67
N SER A 97 1.10 25.60 8.80
CA SER A 97 1.05 25.08 7.43
C SER A 97 2.03 25.76 6.47
N PHE A 98 2.77 26.76 6.95
CA PHE A 98 3.72 27.51 6.13
C PHE A 98 4.81 26.61 5.53
N SER A 99 5.33 25.64 6.28
CA SER A 99 6.33 24.66 5.81
C SER A 99 5.71 23.70 4.80
N ARG A 100 4.60 23.05 5.18
CA ARG A 100 3.85 22.12 4.32
C ARG A 100 3.44 22.72 2.97
N ASP A 101 2.90 23.95 2.97
CA ASP A 101 2.36 24.58 1.77
C ASP A 101 3.39 25.51 1.08
N ARG A 102 4.67 25.49 1.51
CA ARG A 102 5.74 26.39 1.05
C ARG A 102 5.95 26.32 -0.47
N HIS A 103 6.03 25.12 -1.03
CA HIS A 103 6.25 24.89 -2.46
C HIS A 103 5.15 25.54 -3.35
N HIS A 104 3.88 25.52 -2.90
CA HIS A 104 2.82 26.25 -3.59
C HIS A 104 2.92 27.77 -3.40
N LEU A 105 3.31 28.24 -2.21
CA LEU A 105 3.48 29.68 -1.94
C LEU A 105 4.68 30.27 -2.69
N GLU A 106 5.75 29.50 -2.92
CA GLU A 106 6.89 29.90 -3.75
C GLU A 106 6.46 30.20 -5.19
N ARG A 107 5.53 29.40 -5.71
CA ARG A 107 4.91 29.65 -7.03
C ARG A 107 4.10 30.95 -7.05
N TRP A 108 3.57 31.41 -5.91
CA TRP A 108 2.92 32.72 -5.84
C TRP A 108 3.90 33.88 -6.03
N VAL A 109 5.20 33.70 -5.77
CA VAL A 109 6.22 34.76 -5.88
C VAL A 109 6.41 35.17 -7.35
N LYS A 110 6.27 34.22 -8.30
CA LYS A 110 6.47 34.44 -9.73
C LYS A 110 5.23 35.07 -10.36
N GLY A 111 5.25 36.39 -10.61
CA GLY A 111 4.19 37.07 -11.39
C GLY A 111 3.80 38.45 -10.88
N TRP A 112 4.20 38.80 -9.65
CA TRP A 112 3.97 40.12 -9.07
C TRP A 112 4.71 41.24 -9.80
N SER A 113 4.16 42.45 -9.75
CA SER A 113 4.92 43.68 -9.98
C SER A 113 5.77 44.02 -8.76
N GLU A 114 6.78 44.88 -8.92
CA GLU A 114 7.69 45.31 -7.84
C GLU A 114 6.98 45.92 -6.61
N ASP A 115 5.73 46.32 -6.76
CA ASP A 115 4.85 46.92 -5.75
C ASP A 115 3.54 46.11 -5.58
N GLY A 116 3.59 44.79 -5.79
CA GLY A 116 2.45 43.89 -5.63
C GLY A 116 1.78 43.98 -4.25
N GLU A 117 0.47 43.80 -4.22
CA GLU A 117 -0.33 43.83 -2.98
C GLU A 117 -1.26 42.61 -2.87
N LEU A 118 -1.27 41.98 -1.70
CA LEU A 118 -2.19 40.88 -1.37
C LEU A 118 -3.20 41.34 -0.31
N HIS A 119 -4.48 41.19 -0.60
CA HIS A 119 -5.58 41.64 0.25
C HIS A 119 -6.38 40.42 0.71
N LEU A 120 -6.30 40.10 2.01
CA LEU A 120 -6.92 38.92 2.62
C LEU A 120 -8.21 39.30 3.36
N TYR A 121 -9.35 38.99 2.73
CA TYR A 121 -10.69 39.14 3.30
C TYR A 121 -11.13 37.83 3.95
N GLY A 122 -10.60 37.53 5.13
CA GLY A 122 -11.16 36.53 6.07
C GLY A 122 -11.36 37.17 7.44
N CYS A 123 -12.11 36.57 8.37
CA CYS A 123 -12.35 37.20 9.66
C CYS A 123 -11.11 37.19 10.56
N ARG A 124 -10.74 38.35 11.10
CA ARG A 124 -9.69 38.53 12.11
C ARG A 124 -8.35 37.89 11.73
N VAL A 125 -7.98 37.79 10.45
CA VAL A 125 -6.71 37.15 10.03
C VAL A 125 -5.50 37.84 10.69
N ALA A 126 -5.56 39.17 10.85
CA ALA A 126 -4.58 39.98 11.58
C ALA A 126 -4.89 40.14 13.09
N GLY A 127 -5.86 39.40 13.62
CA GLY A 127 -6.25 39.39 15.03
C GLY A 127 -5.19 38.73 15.94
N ASP A 128 -5.55 38.43 17.18
CA ASP A 128 -4.70 37.87 18.26
C ASP A 128 -3.54 36.95 17.78
N ARG A 129 -2.31 37.49 17.68
CA ARG A 129 -1.04 36.85 17.20
C ARG A 129 -0.90 36.65 15.67
N GLY A 130 -1.95 36.85 14.87
CA GLY A 130 -1.95 36.66 13.41
C GLY A 130 -1.10 37.65 12.61
N GLN A 131 -0.79 38.83 13.17
CA GLN A 131 0.08 39.80 12.50
C GLN A 131 1.49 39.26 12.24
N ASN A 132 2.02 38.41 13.12
CA ASN A 132 3.35 37.80 12.92
C ASN A 132 3.34 36.87 11.69
N PHE A 133 2.33 36.00 11.59
CA PHE A 133 2.08 35.20 10.40
C PHE A 133 2.02 36.06 9.13
N LEU A 134 1.27 37.18 9.16
CA LEU A 134 1.15 38.07 8.01
C LEU A 134 2.46 38.79 7.65
N TYR A 135 3.27 39.19 8.62
CA TYR A 135 4.60 39.75 8.34
C TYR A 135 5.54 38.71 7.71
N LYS A 136 5.49 37.46 8.19
CA LYS A 136 6.26 36.35 7.59
C LYS A 136 5.80 36.08 6.16
N LEU A 137 4.48 35.97 5.94
CA LEU A 137 3.90 35.77 4.61
C LEU A 137 4.24 36.92 3.66
N ALA A 138 4.16 38.18 4.12
CA ALA A 138 4.51 39.35 3.32
C ALA A 138 5.99 39.35 2.92
N LYS A 139 6.88 39.03 3.87
CA LYS A 139 8.31 38.93 3.62
C LYS A 139 8.62 37.81 2.61
N PHE A 140 7.97 36.66 2.77
CA PHE A 140 8.15 35.51 1.89
C PHE A 140 7.70 35.80 0.46
N LEU A 141 6.50 36.36 0.30
CA LEU A 141 5.93 36.66 -1.02
C LEU A 141 6.55 37.91 -1.69
N GLY A 142 7.33 38.71 -0.96
CA GLY A 142 7.89 39.96 -1.47
C GLY A 142 6.85 41.06 -1.74
N VAL A 143 5.67 40.98 -1.12
CA VAL A 143 4.55 41.91 -1.34
C VAL A 143 4.04 42.52 -0.03
N ASN A 144 3.31 43.63 -0.15
CA ASN A 144 2.60 44.18 1.00
C ASN A 144 1.26 43.45 1.18
N ILE A 145 0.93 43.06 2.41
CA ILE A 145 -0.31 42.35 2.75
C ILE A 145 -1.23 43.24 3.57
N ALA A 146 -2.50 43.34 3.16
CA ALA A 146 -3.59 43.90 3.93
C ALA A 146 -4.50 42.78 4.43
N ALA A 147 -4.93 42.85 5.68
CA ALA A 147 -5.83 41.86 6.27
C ALA A 147 -6.72 42.49 7.35
N SER A 148 -7.77 41.78 7.74
CA SER A 148 -8.73 42.25 8.74
C SER A 148 -8.26 42.00 10.17
N GLU A 149 -8.49 42.96 11.07
CA GLU A 149 -8.36 42.73 12.52
C GLU A 149 -9.69 42.32 13.16
N HIS A 150 -10.79 42.58 12.45
CA HIS A 150 -12.17 42.36 12.88
C HIS A 150 -12.89 41.39 11.94
N LEU A 151 -14.17 41.15 12.20
CA LEU A 151 -15.03 40.34 11.33
C LEU A 151 -15.19 41.03 9.97
N ILE A 152 -15.18 40.23 8.90
CA ILE A 152 -15.42 40.66 7.52
C ILE A 152 -16.76 40.08 7.03
N GLY A 153 -17.55 40.91 6.37
CA GLY A 153 -18.90 40.60 5.91
C GLY A 153 -19.98 41.42 6.63
N LYS A 154 -21.19 40.87 6.76
CA LYS A 154 -22.34 41.54 7.38
C LYS A 154 -22.44 41.23 8.87
N VAL A 155 -22.09 42.20 9.70
CA VAL A 155 -22.13 42.07 11.17
C VAL A 155 -23.32 42.87 11.71
N GLY A 156 -24.41 42.17 12.04
CA GLY A 156 -25.66 42.81 12.45
C GLY A 156 -26.31 43.61 11.31
N VAL A 157 -26.44 44.92 11.47
CA VAL A 157 -27.00 45.83 10.43
C VAL A 157 -25.92 46.55 9.61
N GLU A 158 -24.65 46.40 9.98
CA GLU A 158 -23.51 47.05 9.33
C GLU A 158 -22.72 46.04 8.47
N THR A 159 -22.05 46.52 7.43
CA THR A 159 -21.17 45.72 6.58
C THR A 159 -19.73 46.16 6.80
N HIS A 160 -18.85 45.21 7.15
CA HIS A 160 -17.45 45.43 7.46
C HIS A 160 -16.59 44.76 6.39
N TRP A 161 -15.89 45.58 5.61
CA TRP A 161 -15.01 45.12 4.53
C TRP A 161 -13.64 45.79 4.56
N ASN A 162 -13.37 46.50 5.66
CA ASN A 162 -12.11 47.19 5.85
C ASN A 162 -11.04 46.18 6.26
N LEU A 163 -9.87 46.31 5.67
CA LEU A 163 -8.67 45.58 6.10
C LEU A 163 -7.86 46.53 6.98
N GLU A 164 -8.05 46.47 8.30
CA GLU A 164 -7.46 47.45 9.22
C GLU A 164 -5.94 47.38 9.23
N PHE A 165 -5.38 46.18 9.13
CA PHE A 165 -3.95 45.91 9.18
C PHE A 165 -3.29 45.96 7.80
N ALA A 166 -2.02 46.39 7.75
CA ALA A 166 -1.18 46.34 6.57
C ALA A 166 0.30 46.19 6.95
N THR A 167 1.05 45.33 6.24
CA THR A 167 2.50 45.15 6.48
C THR A 167 3.36 46.26 5.86
N GLY A 168 2.78 47.07 4.97
CA GLY A 168 3.42 48.22 4.33
C GLY A 168 2.42 49.17 3.68
N LYS A 169 2.88 49.98 2.71
CA LYS A 169 2.01 50.94 2.01
C LYS A 169 1.15 50.20 0.98
N ILE A 170 -0.17 50.24 1.15
CA ILE A 170 -1.15 49.53 0.31
C ILE A 170 -2.23 50.49 -0.19
N GLU A 171 -2.60 50.35 -1.45
CA GLU A 171 -3.73 51.02 -2.08
C GLU A 171 -5.05 50.28 -1.82
N ARG A 172 -5.84 50.83 -0.89
CA ARG A 172 -7.14 50.25 -0.47
C ARG A 172 -8.28 50.52 -1.47
N ASN A 173 -8.11 50.09 -2.71
CA ASN A 173 -9.19 50.04 -3.69
C ASN A 173 -9.96 48.73 -3.52
N PHE A 174 -11.23 48.84 -3.16
CA PHE A 174 -12.07 47.66 -2.95
C PHE A 174 -12.52 47.06 -4.30
N PRO A 175 -12.37 45.74 -4.54
CA PRO A 175 -12.52 45.14 -5.87
C PRO A 175 -13.97 44.90 -6.30
N LEU A 176 -14.94 45.06 -5.40
CA LEU A 176 -16.35 44.79 -5.68
C LEU A 176 -17.19 46.06 -5.88
N GLU A 177 -18.28 45.95 -6.64
CA GLU A 177 -19.32 46.96 -6.77
C GLU A 177 -20.12 47.13 -5.47
N LYS A 178 -20.61 48.35 -5.22
CA LYS A 178 -21.36 48.69 -3.99
C LYS A 178 -22.63 47.86 -3.80
N THR A 179 -23.23 47.40 -4.90
CA THR A 179 -24.42 46.56 -4.92
C THR A 179 -24.13 45.17 -4.36
N ALA A 180 -23.08 44.50 -4.83
CA ALA A 180 -22.67 43.19 -4.32
C ALA A 180 -22.31 43.24 -2.82
N ILE A 181 -21.62 44.30 -2.39
CA ILE A 181 -21.31 44.55 -0.97
C ILE A 181 -22.57 44.64 -0.11
N ALA A 182 -23.58 45.39 -0.59
CA ALA A 182 -24.82 45.59 0.15
C ALA A 182 -25.70 44.33 0.19
N ASN A 183 -25.58 43.48 -0.83
CA ASN A 183 -26.34 42.24 -0.97
C ASN A 183 -25.70 41.05 -0.27
N TYR A 184 -24.38 41.07 -0.03
CA TYR A 184 -23.69 39.99 0.68
C TYR A 184 -24.16 39.90 2.14
N THR A 185 -24.54 38.69 2.56
CA THR A 185 -25.16 38.44 3.87
C THR A 185 -24.28 37.71 4.88
N GLY A 186 -23.18 37.08 4.45
CA GLY A 186 -22.36 36.23 5.31
C GLY A 186 -21.30 36.94 6.13
N VAL A 187 -20.65 36.17 7.00
CA VAL A 187 -19.48 36.56 7.82
C VAL A 187 -18.40 35.50 7.64
N LEU A 188 -17.17 35.90 7.38
CA LEU A 188 -16.10 34.99 6.96
C LEU A 188 -15.33 34.32 8.14
N ALA A 189 -16.02 33.77 9.15
CA ALA A 189 -15.42 33.28 10.41
C ALA A 189 -15.49 31.74 10.58
N MET A 190 -14.60 31.16 11.39
CA MET A 190 -14.68 29.76 11.88
C MET A 190 -15.17 29.67 13.33
N LEU A 191 -15.96 28.65 13.66
CA LEU A 191 -16.52 28.44 15.00
C LEU A 191 -15.83 27.28 15.72
N ASN A 192 -15.53 27.45 17.00
CA ASN A 192 -14.71 26.51 17.76
C ASN A 192 -15.45 25.91 18.96
N VAL A 193 -15.34 24.59 19.12
CA VAL A 193 -15.84 23.83 20.27
C VAL A 193 -14.70 23.62 21.25
N THR A 194 -14.91 24.01 22.50
CA THR A 194 -13.84 24.17 23.50
C THR A 194 -14.00 23.25 24.71
N ASN A 195 -15.14 22.55 24.80
CA ASN A 195 -15.44 21.63 25.89
C ASN A 195 -16.44 20.55 25.46
N THR A 196 -16.51 19.48 26.25
CA THR A 196 -17.36 18.30 26.01
C THR A 196 -18.79 18.42 26.52
N ASN A 197 -19.17 19.57 27.07
CA ASN A 197 -20.53 19.74 27.56
C ASN A 197 -21.52 19.64 26.39
N ASP A 198 -22.68 19.05 26.61
CA ASP A 198 -23.75 19.00 25.61
C ASP A 198 -24.32 20.39 25.27
N SER A 199 -24.39 21.29 26.26
CA SER A 199 -24.94 22.64 26.10
C SER A 199 -24.17 23.69 26.89
N GLY A 200 -24.41 24.96 26.58
CA GLY A 200 -23.73 26.09 27.22
C GLY A 200 -22.58 26.63 26.36
N ALA A 201 -21.91 27.67 26.86
CA ALA A 201 -20.85 28.33 26.11
C ALA A 201 -19.71 27.34 25.79
N GLY A 202 -19.27 27.35 24.54
CA GLY A 202 -18.17 26.52 24.05
C GLY A 202 -18.53 25.07 23.70
N SER A 203 -19.80 24.66 23.84
CA SER A 203 -20.24 23.33 23.39
C SER A 203 -20.50 23.26 21.89
N LEU A 204 -20.52 22.05 21.33
CA LEU A 204 -20.90 21.79 19.95
C LEU A 204 -22.30 22.32 19.63
N ARG A 205 -23.27 22.10 20.53
CA ARG A 205 -24.63 22.62 20.35
C ARG A 205 -24.68 24.15 20.29
N ALA A 206 -23.88 24.83 21.10
CA ALA A 206 -23.78 26.28 21.06
C ALA A 206 -23.09 26.77 19.79
N ALA A 207 -22.06 26.07 19.31
CA ALA A 207 -21.42 26.36 18.02
C ALA A 207 -22.41 26.21 16.85
N ILE A 208 -23.18 25.11 16.80
CA ILE A 208 -24.22 24.89 15.76
C ILE A 208 -25.30 25.98 15.80
N ALA A 209 -25.69 26.43 17.00
CA ALA A 209 -26.67 27.50 17.15
C ALA A 209 -26.13 28.86 16.67
N GLN A 210 -24.84 29.12 16.85
CA GLN A 210 -24.16 30.34 16.41
C GLN A 210 -23.82 30.32 14.90
N ALA A 211 -23.63 29.13 14.34
CA ALA A 211 -23.28 28.93 12.94
C ALA A 211 -24.30 29.54 11.98
N LEU A 212 -23.78 30.25 10.98
CA LEU A 212 -24.47 30.66 9.79
C LEU A 212 -24.37 29.55 8.71
N PRO A 213 -25.26 29.55 7.70
CA PRO A 213 -25.15 28.59 6.60
C PRO A 213 -23.81 28.73 5.86
N GLY A 214 -23.07 27.63 5.77
CA GLY A 214 -21.74 27.55 5.14
C GLY A 214 -20.59 27.48 6.14
N ASP A 215 -20.82 27.79 7.42
CA ASP A 215 -19.76 27.80 8.42
C ASP A 215 -19.14 26.41 8.66
N THR A 216 -17.85 26.42 8.99
CA THR A 216 -17.12 25.27 9.52
C THR A 216 -17.01 25.35 11.04
N ILE A 217 -17.38 24.27 11.71
CA ILE A 217 -17.17 24.04 13.14
C ILE A 217 -15.98 23.11 13.32
N VAL A 218 -15.00 23.56 14.11
CA VAL A 218 -13.82 22.79 14.51
C VAL A 218 -13.79 22.59 16.02
N PHE A 219 -12.93 21.68 16.48
CA PHE A 219 -12.75 21.37 17.89
C PHE A 219 -11.36 21.80 18.37
N ASP A 220 -11.26 22.24 19.62
CA ASP A 220 -9.98 22.45 20.27
C ASP A 220 -9.25 21.12 20.45
N SER A 221 -7.92 21.15 20.30
CA SER A 221 -7.08 19.96 20.43
C SER A 221 -7.02 19.37 21.83
N ASN A 222 -7.52 20.08 22.84
CA ASN A 222 -7.69 19.51 24.18
C ASN A 222 -8.86 18.52 24.26
N LEU A 223 -9.65 18.36 23.19
CA LEU A 223 -10.77 17.43 23.12
C LEU A 223 -10.42 16.11 22.43
N SER A 224 -9.15 15.87 22.09
CA SER A 224 -8.72 14.57 21.55
C SER A 224 -9.09 13.43 22.51
N ASN A 225 -9.50 12.29 21.97
CA ASN A 225 -9.98 11.10 22.69
C ASN A 225 -11.11 11.36 23.70
N SER A 226 -11.77 12.51 23.60
CA SER A 226 -12.84 12.88 24.51
C SER A 226 -14.20 12.50 23.95
N THR A 227 -15.21 12.37 24.82
CA THR A 227 -16.59 12.10 24.40
C THR A 227 -17.52 13.27 24.73
N ILE A 228 -18.17 13.83 23.71
CA ILE A 228 -19.33 14.72 23.85
C ILE A 228 -20.56 13.84 24.00
N ARG A 229 -21.08 13.70 25.23
CA ARG A 229 -22.29 12.91 25.51
C ARG A 229 -23.54 13.76 25.42
N LEU A 230 -24.43 13.46 24.49
CA LEU A 230 -25.69 14.18 24.34
C LEU A 230 -26.68 13.78 25.44
N SER A 231 -27.21 14.78 26.14
CA SER A 231 -28.19 14.61 27.23
C SER A 231 -29.48 15.40 27.01
N SER A 232 -29.45 16.36 26.08
CA SER A 232 -30.53 17.28 25.73
C SER A 232 -31.17 16.94 24.38
N GLY A 233 -31.02 15.68 23.94
CA GLY A 233 -31.49 15.18 22.65
C GLY A 233 -30.50 15.39 21.50
N GLN A 234 -30.96 15.10 20.29
CA GLN A 234 -30.15 15.17 19.06
C GLN A 234 -29.67 16.60 18.72
N LEU A 235 -28.64 16.70 17.89
CA LEU A 235 -28.13 17.94 17.32
C LEU A 235 -28.86 18.23 15.99
N GLU A 236 -29.59 19.34 15.92
CA GLU A 236 -30.32 19.71 14.71
C GLU A 236 -29.43 20.53 13.76
N ILE A 237 -29.30 20.07 12.51
CA ILE A 237 -28.59 20.76 11.44
C ILE A 237 -29.64 21.24 10.43
N ASN A 238 -29.89 22.53 10.32
CA ASN A 238 -30.93 23.11 9.45
C ASN A 238 -30.39 24.17 8.48
N LYS A 239 -29.10 24.07 8.20
CA LYS A 239 -28.31 25.01 7.40
C LYS A 239 -27.12 24.26 6.84
N ASN A 240 -26.55 24.77 5.74
CA ASN A 240 -25.30 24.21 5.24
C ASN A 240 -24.23 24.30 6.33
N LEU A 241 -23.53 23.21 6.63
CA LEU A 241 -22.61 23.18 7.76
C LEU A 241 -21.54 22.10 7.56
N ILE A 242 -20.33 22.42 7.98
CA ILE A 242 -19.22 21.47 8.07
C ILE A 242 -18.87 21.28 9.56
N ILE A 243 -18.73 20.04 10.00
CA ILE A 243 -18.16 19.68 11.30
C ILE A 243 -16.89 18.87 11.03
N ASP A 244 -15.76 19.39 11.49
CA ASP A 244 -14.43 18.82 11.22
C ASP A 244 -13.67 18.58 12.53
N GLY A 245 -13.48 17.29 12.86
CA GLY A 245 -12.76 16.82 14.04
C GLY A 245 -11.24 16.72 13.89
N ALA A 246 -10.64 17.15 12.77
CA ALA A 246 -9.21 16.96 12.50
C ALA A 246 -8.29 17.47 13.62
N ASN A 247 -8.68 18.55 14.30
CA ASN A 247 -7.90 19.15 15.37
C ASN A 247 -8.01 18.39 16.71
N ALA A 248 -8.93 17.43 16.83
CA ALA A 248 -9.16 16.63 18.03
C ALA A 248 -9.30 15.13 17.66
N PRO A 249 -8.19 14.45 17.30
CA PRO A 249 -8.20 13.03 16.95
C PRO A 249 -8.88 12.16 18.02
N GLY A 250 -9.64 11.14 17.59
CA GLY A 250 -10.38 10.24 18.48
C GLY A 250 -11.57 10.87 19.20
N LEU A 251 -12.00 12.08 18.84
CA LEU A 251 -13.19 12.72 19.41
C LEU A 251 -14.46 11.93 19.06
N THR A 252 -15.22 11.59 20.10
CA THR A 252 -16.52 10.90 19.98
C THR A 252 -17.68 11.83 20.27
N ILE A 253 -18.66 11.87 19.38
CA ILE A 253 -19.96 12.52 19.56
C ILE A 253 -20.99 11.42 19.79
N SER A 254 -21.36 11.22 21.05
CA SER A 254 -22.16 10.07 21.49
C SER A 254 -23.62 10.46 21.74
N GLY A 255 -24.54 9.71 21.14
CA GLY A 255 -25.98 9.75 21.43
C GLY A 255 -26.34 9.21 22.82
N ASN A 256 -25.33 8.71 23.54
CA ASN A 256 -25.40 8.24 24.92
C ASN A 256 -26.48 7.16 25.13
N ASN A 257 -26.71 6.32 24.10
CA ASN A 257 -27.75 5.30 24.08
C ASN A 257 -29.17 5.84 24.36
N ALA A 258 -29.40 7.14 24.20
CA ALA A 258 -30.62 7.81 24.62
C ALA A 258 -31.26 8.64 23.50
N SER A 259 -30.46 9.14 22.54
CA SER A 259 -30.95 9.91 21.42
C SER A 259 -30.18 9.62 20.14
N ARG A 260 -30.78 10.00 19.00
CA ARG A 260 -30.04 10.20 17.75
C ARG A 260 -28.91 11.21 17.96
N VAL A 261 -27.82 11.10 17.21
CA VAL A 261 -26.72 12.08 17.25
C VAL A 261 -27.06 13.34 16.45
N PHE A 262 -27.23 13.22 15.13
CA PHE A 262 -27.51 14.35 14.23
C PHE A 262 -28.83 14.21 13.48
N ASP A 263 -29.60 15.29 13.40
CA ASP A 263 -30.82 15.39 12.61
C ASP A 263 -30.72 16.53 11.60
N VAL A 264 -30.44 16.19 10.35
CA VAL A 264 -30.28 17.12 9.25
C VAL A 264 -31.63 17.41 8.60
N LYS A 265 -32.07 18.66 8.68
CA LYS A 265 -33.35 19.15 8.19
C LYS A 265 -33.14 20.12 7.04
N ASN A 266 -34.16 20.24 6.19
CA ASN A 266 -34.25 21.38 5.29
C ASN A 266 -34.25 22.70 6.07
N ASP A 267 -33.82 23.78 5.42
CA ASP A 267 -33.80 25.10 6.05
C ASP A 267 -35.22 25.61 6.38
N VAL A 268 -35.31 26.78 7.03
CA VAL A 268 -36.60 27.39 7.41
C VAL A 268 -37.52 27.73 6.23
N ASN A 269 -36.98 27.76 5.00
CA ASN A 269 -37.71 27.99 3.76
C ASN A 269 -37.93 26.69 2.96
N PHE A 270 -37.64 25.53 3.55
CA PHE A 270 -37.69 24.20 2.92
C PHE A 270 -36.70 24.00 1.77
N ASN A 271 -35.59 24.75 1.75
CA ASN A 271 -34.50 24.49 0.84
C ASN A 271 -33.62 23.33 1.35
N PRO A 272 -33.10 22.50 0.44
CA PRO A 272 -32.17 21.43 0.81
C PRO A 272 -30.86 21.94 1.39
N VAL A 273 -30.35 21.17 2.36
CA VAL A 273 -29.13 21.47 3.09
C VAL A 273 -28.01 20.49 2.71
N THR A 274 -26.78 21.01 2.66
CA THR A 274 -25.55 20.21 2.61
C THR A 274 -24.92 20.12 3.99
N PHE A 275 -24.73 18.90 4.50
CA PHE A 275 -24.03 18.66 5.75
C PHE A 275 -22.79 17.80 5.49
N THR A 276 -21.64 18.26 5.99
CA THR A 276 -20.38 17.51 5.93
C THR A 276 -19.91 17.19 7.35
N LEU A 277 -19.61 15.92 7.59
CA LEU A 277 -18.94 15.44 8.79
C LEU A 277 -17.61 14.81 8.40
N ARG A 278 -16.52 15.22 9.06
CA ARG A 278 -15.23 14.57 8.84
C ARG A 278 -14.38 14.46 10.11
N ASN A 279 -13.50 13.45 10.15
CA ASN A 279 -12.51 13.24 11.21
C ASN A 279 -13.13 13.09 12.61
N ALA A 280 -14.26 12.39 12.74
CA ALA A 280 -14.95 12.25 14.02
C ALA A 280 -15.60 10.87 14.19
N ILE A 281 -15.81 10.46 15.44
CA ILE A 281 -16.54 9.24 15.80
C ILE A 281 -17.97 9.59 16.18
N VAL A 282 -18.96 8.94 15.56
CA VAL A 282 -20.38 9.04 15.87
C VAL A 282 -20.81 7.73 16.51
N ALA A 283 -21.10 7.76 17.81
CA ALA A 283 -21.33 6.55 18.59
C ALA A 283 -22.62 6.56 19.39
N ASP A 284 -23.08 5.35 19.77
CA ASP A 284 -24.19 5.13 20.71
C ASP A 284 -25.48 5.90 20.37
N GLY A 285 -25.68 6.23 19.10
CA GLY A 285 -26.92 6.81 18.62
C GLY A 285 -28.06 5.83 18.86
N LYS A 286 -29.18 6.27 19.46
CA LYS A 286 -30.34 5.40 19.68
C LYS A 286 -31.65 6.10 19.42
N THR A 287 -32.52 5.47 18.62
CA THR A 287 -33.90 5.91 18.39
C THR A 287 -34.90 4.90 18.94
N THR A 288 -36.06 5.38 19.36
CA THR A 288 -37.16 4.54 19.91
C THR A 288 -38.47 4.68 19.15
N GLN A 289 -38.53 5.63 18.21
CA GLN A 289 -39.71 5.89 17.40
C GLN A 289 -39.80 4.85 16.26
N ASN A 290 -40.97 4.70 15.67
CA ASN A 290 -41.19 3.89 14.48
C ASN A 290 -41.18 4.77 13.23
N GLY A 291 -41.09 4.16 12.04
CA GLY A 291 -41.09 4.91 10.78
C GLY A 291 -39.81 5.74 10.57
N GLU A 292 -39.85 6.73 9.68
CA GLU A 292 -38.71 7.61 9.37
C GLU A 292 -38.19 8.40 10.59
N GLU A 293 -39.08 8.77 11.53
CA GLU A 293 -38.66 9.45 12.77
C GLU A 293 -37.80 8.55 13.67
N GLY A 294 -37.86 7.23 13.48
CA GLY A 294 -37.02 6.25 14.15
C GLY A 294 -35.76 5.84 13.36
N ALA A 295 -35.54 6.35 12.16
CA ALA A 295 -34.40 5.95 11.34
C ALA A 295 -33.12 6.75 11.69
N GLY A 296 -31.95 6.33 11.23
CA GLY A 296 -30.72 7.15 11.28
C GLY A 296 -30.30 7.49 12.70
N ALA A 297 -29.82 6.53 13.49
CA ALA A 297 -29.51 6.80 14.90
C ALA A 297 -28.21 7.58 15.08
N GLY A 298 -27.24 7.40 14.19
CA GLY A 298 -26.13 8.34 14.02
C GLY A 298 -26.62 9.65 13.37
N ILE A 299 -26.92 9.59 12.08
CA ILE A 299 -27.36 10.72 11.26
C ILE A 299 -28.67 10.37 10.56
N ARG A 300 -29.68 11.23 10.68
CA ARG A 300 -30.85 11.21 9.79
C ARG A 300 -30.88 12.47 8.94
N THR A 301 -31.19 12.33 7.65
CA THR A 301 -31.34 13.45 6.73
C THR A 301 -32.77 13.58 6.20
N ASP A 302 -33.22 14.82 5.99
CA ASP A 302 -34.47 15.14 5.30
C ASP A 302 -34.31 15.01 3.76
N ASN A 303 -35.40 15.17 3.04
CA ASN A 303 -35.44 14.98 1.60
C ASN A 303 -34.55 16.00 0.85
N ARG A 304 -33.92 15.56 -0.24
CA ARG A 304 -33.08 16.33 -1.18
C ARG A 304 -31.77 16.88 -0.61
N THR A 305 -31.43 16.51 0.61
CA THR A 305 -30.20 16.90 1.28
C THR A 305 -28.97 16.31 0.60
N THR A 306 -27.82 16.93 0.84
CA THR A 306 -26.52 16.36 0.49
C THR A 306 -25.76 16.06 1.77
N LEU A 307 -25.34 14.81 1.96
CA LEU A 307 -24.55 14.35 3.08
C LEU A 307 -23.17 13.94 2.57
N ILE A 308 -22.12 14.44 3.23
CA ILE A 308 -20.74 14.06 2.96
C ILE A 308 -20.12 13.59 4.28
N VAL A 309 -19.53 12.40 4.26
CA VAL A 309 -18.87 11.76 5.40
C VAL A 309 -17.48 11.33 4.96
N GLU A 310 -16.45 11.79 5.65
CA GLU A 310 -15.05 11.51 5.31
C GLU A 310 -14.25 11.17 6.58
N ASN A 311 -13.34 10.20 6.53
CA ASN A 311 -12.41 9.92 7.63
C ASN A 311 -13.12 9.76 8.99
N SER A 312 -14.29 9.13 9.01
CA SER A 312 -15.16 9.13 10.19
C SER A 312 -15.59 7.72 10.56
N GLN A 313 -15.93 7.53 11.82
CA GLN A 313 -16.33 6.22 12.35
C GLN A 313 -17.75 6.27 12.88
N PHE A 314 -18.53 5.24 12.61
CA PHE A 314 -19.89 5.06 13.13
C PHE A 314 -19.96 3.76 13.92
N ILE A 315 -20.07 3.89 15.24
CA ILE A 315 -19.89 2.76 16.15
C ILE A 315 -21.16 2.56 16.99
N ASN A 316 -21.70 1.34 17.00
CA ASN A 316 -22.78 0.92 17.90
C ASN A 316 -24.05 1.80 17.85
N ASN A 317 -24.38 2.34 16.68
CA ASN A 317 -25.62 3.13 16.52
C ASN A 317 -26.80 2.21 16.21
N PHE A 318 -27.92 2.38 16.91
CA PHE A 318 -29.10 1.52 16.80
C PHE A 318 -30.39 2.28 16.45
N ALA A 319 -30.95 1.98 15.27
CA ALA A 319 -32.20 2.58 14.78
C ALA A 319 -33.42 1.65 14.95
N ASN A 320 -34.45 2.13 15.64
CA ASN A 320 -35.70 1.37 15.78
C ASN A 320 -36.70 1.55 14.61
N GLY A 321 -36.51 2.56 13.75
CA GLY A 321 -37.43 2.89 12.65
C GLY A 321 -37.09 2.21 11.33
N GLU A 322 -37.18 2.96 10.23
CA GLU A 322 -36.97 2.50 8.83
C GLU A 322 -35.50 2.20 8.45
N GLY A 323 -34.69 1.72 9.39
CA GLY A 323 -33.30 1.35 9.13
C GLY A 323 -32.27 2.47 9.33
N GLY A 324 -31.05 2.19 8.91
CA GLY A 324 -29.89 3.09 9.00
C GLY A 324 -29.47 3.29 10.44
N GLY A 325 -28.91 2.27 11.09
CA GLY A 325 -28.37 2.40 12.44
C GLY A 325 -27.42 3.58 12.53
N ALA A 326 -26.46 3.64 11.60
CA ALA A 326 -25.57 4.79 11.44
C ALA A 326 -26.26 5.93 10.67
N ILE A 327 -26.62 5.73 9.39
CA ILE A 327 -27.03 6.81 8.49
C ILE A 327 -28.38 6.49 7.83
N PHE A 328 -29.29 7.46 7.85
CA PHE A 328 -30.50 7.45 7.04
C PHE A 328 -30.55 8.61 6.04
N GLY A 329 -30.60 8.27 4.75
CA GLY A 329 -30.71 9.19 3.62
C GLY A 329 -32.17 9.47 3.23
N GLY A 330 -32.59 10.73 3.24
CA GLY A 330 -33.93 11.16 2.83
C GLY A 330 -34.20 10.96 1.33
N TRP A 331 -35.45 11.19 0.89
CA TRP A 331 -35.82 11.04 -0.53
C TRP A 331 -35.03 11.99 -1.43
N ARG A 332 -34.51 11.51 -2.56
CA ARG A 332 -33.66 12.30 -3.48
C ARG A 332 -32.40 12.88 -2.84
N SER A 333 -31.88 12.25 -1.79
CA SER A 333 -30.64 12.68 -1.15
C SER A 333 -29.43 12.32 -2.01
N LYS A 334 -28.32 13.03 -1.78
CA LYS A 334 -27.00 12.67 -2.30
C LYS A 334 -26.10 12.36 -1.12
N ASN A 335 -25.56 11.16 -1.06
CA ASN A 335 -24.75 10.70 0.07
C ASN A 335 -23.39 10.26 -0.45
N THR A 336 -22.33 10.87 0.04
CA THR A 336 -20.94 10.51 -0.25
C THR A 336 -20.27 10.10 1.04
N ILE A 337 -19.74 8.89 1.07
CA ILE A 337 -19.05 8.29 2.21
C ILE A 337 -17.67 7.84 1.70
N ALA A 338 -16.60 8.34 2.32
CA ALA A 338 -15.23 8.03 1.92
C ALA A 338 -14.36 7.76 3.16
N ASN A 339 -13.42 6.82 3.04
CA ASN A 339 -12.42 6.51 4.08
C ASN A 339 -13.03 6.40 5.48
N SER A 340 -14.10 5.64 5.63
CA SER A 340 -14.91 5.63 6.85
C SER A 340 -15.22 4.22 7.33
N ARG A 341 -15.38 4.06 8.64
CA ARG A 341 -15.62 2.76 9.29
C ARG A 341 -17.00 2.69 9.92
N PHE A 342 -17.71 1.60 9.68
CA PHE A 342 -19.04 1.33 10.23
C PHE A 342 -19.02 0.02 10.99
N GLU A 343 -19.06 0.09 12.32
CA GLU A 343 -18.90 -1.06 13.20
C GLU A 343 -20.09 -1.24 14.14
N GLY A 344 -20.65 -2.44 14.17
CA GLY A 344 -21.65 -2.83 15.17
C GLY A 344 -22.96 -2.02 15.09
N ASN A 345 -23.24 -1.37 13.96
CA ASN A 345 -24.47 -0.59 13.81
C ASN A 345 -25.66 -1.51 13.55
N GLY A 346 -26.81 -1.17 14.11
CA GLY A 346 -27.99 -2.04 14.11
C GLY A 346 -29.26 -1.32 13.68
N SER A 347 -30.19 -2.06 13.07
CA SER A 347 -31.56 -1.58 12.90
C SER A 347 -32.62 -2.67 13.04
N SER A 348 -33.81 -2.29 13.53
CA SER A 348 -34.95 -3.21 13.67
C SER A 348 -35.92 -3.20 12.48
N GLY A 349 -35.81 -2.23 11.56
CA GLY A 349 -36.67 -2.14 10.36
C GLY A 349 -38.17 -1.98 10.65
N ASN A 350 -38.55 -1.37 11.80
CA ASN A 350 -39.94 -1.31 12.25
C ASN A 350 -40.67 -0.05 11.74
N GLY A 351 -41.29 -0.14 10.56
CA GLY A 351 -42.28 0.84 10.10
C GLY A 351 -43.65 0.68 10.75
N THR A 352 -44.45 1.76 10.73
CA THR A 352 -45.78 1.87 11.37
C THR A 352 -46.86 0.88 10.90
N SER A 353 -46.54 -0.07 10.00
CA SER A 353 -47.46 -1.09 9.48
C SER A 353 -46.90 -2.53 9.45
N GLY A 354 -45.72 -2.78 10.00
CA GLY A 354 -45.08 -4.10 9.96
C GLY A 354 -44.38 -4.36 8.63
N LYS A 355 -43.05 -4.56 8.71
CA LYS A 355 -42.08 -4.83 7.63
C LYS A 355 -41.95 -3.70 6.61
N THR A 356 -41.02 -2.76 6.86
CA THR A 356 -40.56 -1.85 5.80
C THR A 356 -39.45 -2.52 5.01
N GLU A 357 -39.43 -2.27 3.70
CA GLU A 357 -38.33 -2.70 2.79
C GLU A 357 -37.01 -1.96 3.08
N ARG A 358 -37.04 -1.00 4.02
CA ARG A 358 -35.92 -0.21 4.49
C ARG A 358 -35.44 -0.77 5.81
N GLY A 359 -34.23 -1.31 5.80
CA GLY A 359 -33.72 -2.11 6.92
C GLY A 359 -32.20 -2.19 7.04
N GLY A 360 -31.46 -1.30 6.38
CA GLY A 360 -29.99 -1.30 6.42
C GLY A 360 -29.45 -1.18 7.84
N GLY A 361 -28.51 -2.03 8.25
CA GLY A 361 -27.93 -1.96 9.60
C GLY A 361 -27.05 -0.73 9.79
N ALA A 362 -26.17 -0.43 8.84
CA ALA A 362 -25.38 0.81 8.83
C ALA A 362 -26.12 1.93 8.10
N ILE A 363 -26.39 1.77 6.81
CA ILE A 363 -26.89 2.82 5.92
C ILE A 363 -28.23 2.38 5.31
N ALA A 364 -29.25 3.25 5.40
CA ALA A 364 -30.50 3.07 4.67
C ALA A 364 -30.89 4.36 3.93
N VAL A 365 -31.27 4.25 2.65
CA VAL A 365 -31.54 5.42 1.81
C VAL A 365 -32.88 5.29 1.09
N LYS A 366 -33.63 6.39 1.02
CA LYS A 366 -34.91 6.45 0.29
C LYS A 366 -34.72 6.59 -1.22
N SER A 367 -35.85 6.40 -1.92
CA SER A 367 -35.95 6.47 -3.37
C SER A 367 -35.36 7.71 -4.03
N GLU A 368 -34.93 7.52 -5.28
CA GLU A 368 -34.36 8.51 -6.19
C GLU A 368 -33.09 9.20 -5.65
N SER A 369 -32.43 8.58 -4.67
CA SER A 369 -31.18 9.06 -4.10
C SER A 369 -29.97 8.51 -4.85
N GLN A 370 -28.82 9.14 -4.62
CA GLN A 370 -27.53 8.66 -5.12
C GLN A 370 -26.60 8.47 -3.93
N THR A 371 -26.02 7.29 -3.81
CA THR A 371 -25.10 6.94 -2.72
C THR A 371 -23.79 6.43 -3.29
N THR A 372 -22.69 7.03 -2.86
CA THR A 372 -21.33 6.63 -3.21
C THR A 372 -20.58 6.30 -1.93
N VAL A 373 -19.94 5.13 -1.91
CA VAL A 373 -19.12 4.61 -0.81
C VAL A 373 -17.76 4.24 -1.39
N THR A 374 -16.68 4.83 -0.88
CA THR A 374 -15.32 4.51 -1.30
C THR A 374 -14.42 4.28 -0.09
N ASP A 375 -13.44 3.38 -0.23
CA ASP A 375 -12.36 3.19 0.75
C ASP A 375 -12.87 2.95 2.17
N SER A 376 -14.01 2.26 2.32
CA SER A 376 -14.75 2.20 3.58
C SER A 376 -14.94 0.76 4.05
N GLU A 377 -15.02 0.60 5.36
CA GLU A 377 -15.14 -0.70 6.02
C GLU A 377 -16.49 -0.81 6.73
N PHE A 378 -17.17 -1.94 6.54
CA PHE A 378 -18.44 -2.27 7.19
C PHE A 378 -18.30 -3.61 7.89
N THR A 379 -18.25 -3.57 9.22
CA THR A 379 -17.95 -4.74 10.03
C THR A 379 -19.03 -4.97 11.09
N ASN A 380 -19.51 -6.20 11.18
CA ASN A 380 -20.48 -6.64 12.21
C ASN A 380 -21.78 -5.81 12.26
N ASN A 381 -22.22 -5.22 11.15
CA ASN A 381 -23.46 -4.46 11.13
C ASN A 381 -24.67 -5.38 10.99
N GLN A 382 -25.78 -5.02 11.64
CA GLN A 382 -26.98 -5.83 11.74
C GLN A 382 -28.23 -5.12 11.21
N GLY A 383 -28.78 -5.64 10.13
CA GLY A 383 -29.96 -5.10 9.47
C GLY A 383 -31.12 -6.10 9.40
N THR A 384 -32.22 -5.67 8.78
CA THR A 384 -33.34 -6.56 8.42
C THR A 384 -33.42 -6.81 6.91
N LEU A 385 -32.77 -5.95 6.12
CA LEU A 385 -32.60 -5.99 4.67
C LEU A 385 -31.33 -5.19 4.35
N GLY A 386 -30.22 -5.86 4.04
CA GLY A 386 -28.89 -5.26 4.02
C GLY A 386 -28.32 -5.16 5.43
N GLY A 387 -27.39 -6.03 5.84
CA GLY A 387 -26.73 -5.89 7.14
C GLY A 387 -25.93 -4.60 7.23
N ALA A 388 -25.30 -4.18 6.14
CA ALA A 388 -24.64 -2.89 6.01
C ALA A 388 -25.52 -1.85 5.30
N ILE A 389 -25.79 -2.04 4.00
CA ILE A 389 -26.37 -1.00 3.13
C ILE A 389 -27.72 -1.44 2.57
N ASN A 390 -28.69 -0.53 2.62
CA ASN A 390 -29.99 -0.65 1.98
C ASN A 390 -30.28 0.57 1.09
N THR A 391 -30.57 0.33 -0.18
CA THR A 391 -31.01 1.36 -1.12
C THR A 391 -32.26 0.92 -1.87
N LEU A 392 -33.19 1.85 -2.09
CA LEU A 392 -34.42 1.62 -2.85
C LEU A 392 -34.46 2.62 -4.00
N LEU A 393 -34.81 2.20 -5.21
CA LEU A 393 -35.07 3.04 -6.39
C LEU A 393 -34.02 4.15 -6.57
N GLY A 394 -32.74 3.86 -6.32
CA GLY A 394 -31.68 4.86 -6.24
C GLY A 394 -30.31 4.27 -6.53
N GLY A 395 -29.43 5.07 -7.12
CA GLY A 395 -28.11 4.62 -7.55
C GLY A 395 -27.20 4.34 -6.37
N LEU A 396 -26.40 3.29 -6.49
CA LEU A 396 -25.39 2.91 -5.51
C LEU A 396 -24.07 2.65 -6.24
N THR A 397 -23.00 3.25 -5.75
CA THR A 397 -21.63 2.97 -6.17
C THR A 397 -20.82 2.62 -4.92
N VAL A 398 -20.19 1.45 -4.94
CA VAL A 398 -19.28 0.96 -3.90
C VAL A 398 -17.96 0.62 -4.58
N GLU A 399 -16.88 1.26 -4.15
CA GLU A 399 -15.55 1.09 -4.72
C GLU A 399 -14.52 0.90 -3.60
N THR A 400 -13.56 -0.02 -3.78
CA THR A 400 -12.43 -0.20 -2.87
C THR A 400 -12.85 -0.37 -1.40
N SER A 401 -13.93 -1.09 -1.14
CA SER A 401 -14.55 -1.16 0.18
C SER A 401 -14.66 -2.60 0.69
N ILE A 402 -14.67 -2.76 2.01
CA ILE A 402 -14.62 -4.05 2.70
C ILE A 402 -15.90 -4.26 3.51
N PHE A 403 -16.50 -5.45 3.40
CA PHE A 403 -17.72 -5.84 4.11
C PHE A 403 -17.50 -7.18 4.83
N LEU A 404 -17.29 -7.11 6.14
CA LEU A 404 -16.99 -8.27 6.98
C LEU A 404 -18.14 -8.58 7.93
N ASN A 405 -18.58 -9.84 7.94
CA ASN A 405 -19.46 -10.39 8.99
C ASN A 405 -20.75 -9.59 9.21
N ASN A 406 -21.27 -8.94 8.17
CA ASN A 406 -22.55 -8.22 8.26
C ASN A 406 -23.71 -9.21 8.17
N ASP A 407 -24.78 -8.90 8.89
CA ASP A 407 -25.89 -9.82 9.10
C ASP A 407 -27.24 -9.14 8.86
N SER A 408 -28.12 -9.77 8.09
CA SER A 408 -29.51 -9.34 7.90
C SER A 408 -30.57 -10.18 8.66
N LEU A 409 -30.21 -10.89 9.74
CA LEU A 409 -31.08 -11.87 10.39
C LEU A 409 -32.09 -11.36 11.45
N SER A 410 -33.32 -11.86 11.28
CA SER A 410 -34.31 -12.32 12.28
C SER A 410 -34.74 -11.49 13.50
N ASN A 411 -34.61 -10.16 13.52
CA ASN A 411 -35.50 -9.32 14.36
C ASN A 411 -36.92 -9.17 13.76
N GLY A 412 -37.48 -10.25 13.18
CA GLY A 412 -38.82 -10.27 12.57
C GLY A 412 -38.92 -9.80 11.11
N GLY A 413 -37.78 -9.50 10.46
CA GLY A 413 -37.65 -9.03 9.07
C GLY A 413 -37.85 -10.11 7.98
N ILE A 414 -37.38 -9.81 6.76
CA ILE A 414 -37.35 -10.74 5.60
C ILE A 414 -35.92 -11.27 5.39
N GLY A 415 -34.90 -10.44 5.65
CA GLY A 415 -33.51 -10.86 5.84
C GLY A 415 -32.64 -10.93 4.59
N TYR A 416 -33.05 -10.34 3.47
CA TYR A 416 -32.28 -10.38 2.22
C TYR A 416 -31.02 -9.50 2.26
N GLY A 417 -29.94 -9.99 1.64
CA GLY A 417 -28.65 -9.30 1.50
C GLY A 417 -27.92 -9.13 2.82
N GLY A 418 -27.00 -10.05 3.16
CA GLY A 418 -26.25 -9.95 4.43
C GLY A 418 -25.37 -8.71 4.52
N ALA A 419 -24.80 -8.24 3.42
CA ALA A 419 -24.13 -6.94 3.36
C ALA A 419 -25.01 -5.87 2.71
N ILE A 420 -25.39 -6.08 1.45
CA ILE A 420 -26.06 -5.07 0.63
C ILE A 420 -27.40 -5.57 0.11
N TYR A 421 -28.41 -4.71 0.24
CA TYR A 421 -29.73 -4.89 -0.34
C TYR A 421 -30.10 -3.71 -1.25
N THR A 422 -30.52 -4.01 -2.48
CA THR A 422 -31.08 -3.03 -3.42
C THR A 422 -32.45 -3.45 -3.93
N ASP A 423 -33.33 -2.47 -4.17
CA ASP A 423 -34.58 -2.64 -4.92
C ASP A 423 -34.82 -1.46 -5.88
N GLY A 424 -34.20 -1.54 -7.06
CA GLY A 424 -34.18 -0.50 -8.08
C GLY A 424 -32.97 0.43 -7.99
N ALA A 425 -32.48 0.88 -9.15
CA ALA A 425 -31.37 1.82 -9.26
C ALA A 425 -31.81 3.24 -9.67
N SER A 426 -33.07 3.41 -10.09
CA SER A 426 -33.71 4.69 -10.40
C SER A 426 -35.22 4.67 -10.12
N ASP A 427 -35.91 5.79 -10.41
CA ASP A 427 -37.38 5.84 -10.42
C ASP A 427 -37.95 4.86 -11.46
N LEU A 428 -39.03 4.16 -11.12
CA LEU A 428 -39.73 3.23 -12.01
C LEU A 428 -40.22 3.85 -13.34
N ASN A 429 -40.34 5.17 -13.41
CA ASN A 429 -40.75 5.91 -14.62
C ASN A 429 -39.58 6.62 -15.32
N ASP A 430 -38.35 6.44 -14.84
CA ASP A 430 -37.18 7.03 -15.47
C ASP A 430 -36.92 6.34 -16.83
N PRO A 431 -36.91 7.07 -17.95
CA PRO A 431 -36.54 6.48 -19.24
C PRO A 431 -35.04 6.16 -19.32
N ASP A 432 -34.21 6.78 -18.47
CA ASP A 432 -32.77 6.54 -18.40
C ASP A 432 -32.47 5.42 -17.41
N SER A 433 -31.47 4.58 -17.70
CA SER A 433 -31.09 3.45 -16.85
C SER A 433 -30.30 3.91 -15.63
N GLY A 434 -30.74 3.57 -14.42
CA GLY A 434 -29.94 3.65 -13.20
C GLY A 434 -28.85 2.57 -13.16
N THR A 435 -27.92 2.68 -12.21
CA THR A 435 -26.85 1.69 -12.03
C THR A 435 -26.59 1.40 -10.55
N ILE A 436 -26.47 0.12 -10.24
CA ILE A 436 -25.83 -0.39 -9.02
C ILE A 436 -24.45 -0.89 -9.42
N ALA A 437 -23.39 -0.29 -8.88
CA ALA A 437 -22.02 -0.63 -9.19
C ALA A 437 -21.25 -1.03 -7.94
N ILE A 438 -20.59 -2.19 -8.00
CA ILE A 438 -19.70 -2.75 -6.98
C ILE A 438 -18.36 -3.02 -7.67
N ARG A 439 -17.28 -2.38 -7.23
CA ARG A 439 -15.96 -2.52 -7.85
C ARG A 439 -14.85 -2.64 -6.82
N ASN A 440 -13.80 -3.40 -7.14
CA ASN A 440 -12.59 -3.47 -6.33
C ASN A 440 -12.87 -3.76 -4.84
N SER A 441 -13.93 -4.50 -4.52
CA SER A 441 -14.46 -4.59 -3.15
C SER A 441 -14.45 -6.02 -2.64
N HIS A 442 -14.32 -6.17 -1.32
CA HIS A 442 -14.25 -7.45 -0.63
C HIS A 442 -15.48 -7.70 0.24
N PHE A 443 -16.07 -8.89 0.12
CA PHE A 443 -17.25 -9.31 0.87
C PHE A 443 -17.01 -10.68 1.48
N GLU A 444 -16.91 -10.71 2.81
CA GLU A 444 -16.56 -11.93 3.53
C GLU A 444 -17.41 -12.16 4.79
N GLY A 445 -17.77 -13.43 5.02
CA GLY A 445 -18.46 -13.86 6.24
C GLY A 445 -19.88 -13.30 6.41
N ASN A 446 -20.42 -12.63 5.39
CA ASN A 446 -21.73 -11.99 5.48
C ASN A 446 -22.84 -13.03 5.45
N THR A 447 -23.89 -12.79 6.24
CA THR A 447 -25.01 -13.72 6.39
C THR A 447 -26.34 -13.07 6.03
N GLY A 448 -26.99 -13.61 5.01
CA GLY A 448 -28.35 -13.31 4.63
C GLY A 448 -29.34 -14.41 5.03
N GLN A 449 -30.62 -14.14 4.88
CA GLN A 449 -31.71 -15.12 4.99
C GLN A 449 -32.65 -14.99 3.82
N GLY A 450 -33.06 -16.10 3.22
CA GLY A 450 -33.94 -16.11 2.07
C GLY A 450 -33.21 -15.87 0.76
N GLN A 451 -32.56 -14.71 0.59
CA GLN A 451 -31.96 -14.32 -0.68
C GLN A 451 -30.72 -13.43 -0.49
N GLY A 452 -29.61 -13.78 -1.15
CA GLY A 452 -28.34 -13.05 -1.14
C GLY A 452 -27.60 -13.12 0.19
N GLY A 453 -26.55 -13.94 0.29
CA GLY A 453 -25.76 -14.04 1.52
C GLY A 453 -24.87 -12.83 1.76
N ALA A 454 -24.19 -12.33 0.73
CA ALA A 454 -23.58 -10.98 0.76
C ALA A 454 -24.50 -9.96 0.07
N LEU A 455 -24.84 -10.23 -1.19
CA LEU A 455 -25.44 -9.24 -2.08
C LEU A 455 -26.83 -9.67 -2.54
N PHE A 456 -27.83 -8.83 -2.29
CA PHE A 456 -29.13 -8.88 -2.95
C PHE A 456 -29.28 -7.65 -3.85
N LEU A 457 -29.10 -7.86 -5.15
CA LEU A 457 -29.08 -6.79 -6.16
C LEU A 457 -30.32 -6.90 -7.05
N TYR A 458 -31.41 -6.28 -6.63
CA TYR A 458 -32.62 -6.19 -7.43
C TYR A 458 -32.69 -4.81 -8.08
N VAL A 459 -32.91 -4.78 -9.39
CA VAL A 459 -33.11 -3.56 -10.17
C VAL A 459 -34.31 -3.71 -11.11
N TYR A 460 -34.76 -2.62 -11.76
CA TYR A 460 -35.87 -2.62 -12.70
C TYR A 460 -35.39 -2.23 -14.09
N ASN A 461 -35.75 -2.98 -15.15
CA ASN A 461 -35.36 -2.61 -16.52
C ASN A 461 -35.82 -1.17 -16.86
N PRO A 462 -34.95 -0.31 -17.43
CA PRO A 462 -33.68 -0.62 -18.08
C PRO A 462 -32.40 -0.52 -17.20
N ASP A 463 -32.52 -0.50 -15.87
CA ASP A 463 -31.40 -0.41 -14.92
C ASP A 463 -30.34 -1.49 -15.11
N ARG A 464 -29.13 -1.19 -14.60
CA ARG A 464 -27.95 -2.04 -14.71
C ARG A 464 -27.38 -2.44 -13.37
N VAL A 465 -26.77 -3.61 -13.33
CA VAL A 465 -25.93 -4.10 -12.23
C VAL A 465 -24.54 -4.37 -12.77
N VAL A 466 -23.54 -3.80 -12.11
CA VAL A 466 -22.13 -3.95 -12.47
C VAL A 466 -21.38 -4.45 -11.24
N VAL A 467 -20.74 -5.62 -11.35
CA VAL A 467 -19.85 -6.19 -10.33
C VAL A 467 -18.52 -6.49 -11.00
N GLU A 468 -17.46 -5.79 -10.61
CA GLU A 468 -16.17 -5.86 -11.29
C GLU A 468 -15.02 -5.97 -10.28
N ASN A 469 -13.98 -6.73 -10.61
CA ASN A 469 -12.73 -6.79 -9.84
C ASN A 469 -12.95 -7.03 -8.33
N SER A 470 -13.93 -7.84 -7.95
CA SER A 470 -14.36 -7.98 -6.55
C SER A 470 -14.20 -9.41 -6.05
N THR A 471 -14.03 -9.56 -4.74
CA THR A 471 -13.90 -10.83 -4.05
C THR A 471 -15.11 -11.04 -3.14
N ILE A 472 -15.84 -12.13 -3.33
CA ILE A 472 -17.07 -12.46 -2.62
C ILE A 472 -16.93 -13.88 -2.09
N VAL A 473 -16.48 -14.00 -0.84
CA VAL A 473 -16.04 -15.27 -0.26
C VAL A 473 -16.68 -15.59 1.08
N ASN A 474 -16.85 -16.88 1.38
CA ASN A 474 -17.28 -17.33 2.71
C ASN A 474 -18.65 -16.77 3.18
N ASN A 475 -19.52 -16.33 2.26
CA ASN A 475 -20.83 -15.77 2.62
C ASN A 475 -21.91 -16.85 2.65
N THR A 476 -22.96 -16.64 3.45
CA THR A 476 -24.02 -17.63 3.66
C THR A 476 -25.41 -17.02 3.50
N VAL A 477 -26.32 -17.71 2.79
CA VAL A 477 -27.77 -17.40 2.83
C VAL A 477 -28.56 -18.53 3.50
N LEU A 478 -29.13 -18.23 4.66
CA LEU A 478 -29.99 -19.13 5.43
C LEU A 478 -31.36 -19.30 4.79
N GLU A 479 -32.04 -20.40 5.12
CA GLU A 479 -33.41 -20.66 4.66
C GLU A 479 -34.43 -19.71 5.32
N ALA A 480 -35.27 -19.09 4.51
CA ALA A 480 -36.42 -18.32 4.95
C ALA A 480 -37.64 -19.23 5.20
N ALA A 481 -38.67 -18.70 5.86
CA ALA A 481 -39.87 -19.48 6.23
C ALA A 481 -40.65 -20.05 5.02
N ASN A 482 -40.44 -19.51 3.82
CA ASN A 482 -41.01 -20.02 2.57
C ASN A 482 -40.14 -21.08 1.87
N GLY A 483 -38.96 -21.41 2.43
CA GLY A 483 -37.99 -22.36 1.89
C GLY A 483 -36.97 -21.75 0.94
N ASP A 484 -36.98 -20.43 0.75
CA ASP A 484 -36.00 -19.76 -0.12
C ASP A 484 -34.65 -19.64 0.60
N ALA A 485 -33.58 -19.89 -0.13
CA ALA A 485 -32.19 -19.58 0.23
C ALA A 485 -31.40 -19.48 -1.08
N LEU A 486 -31.55 -18.34 -1.75
CA LEU A 486 -31.15 -18.13 -3.13
C LEU A 486 -29.91 -17.23 -3.21
N GLY A 487 -28.79 -17.72 -3.77
CA GLY A 487 -27.57 -16.93 -3.94
C GLY A 487 -26.77 -16.80 -2.66
N GLY A 488 -25.84 -17.73 -2.40
CA GLY A 488 -25.01 -17.71 -1.18
C GLY A 488 -24.03 -16.54 -1.16
N GLY A 489 -23.41 -16.22 -2.29
CA GLY A 489 -22.70 -14.95 -2.46
C GLY A 489 -23.68 -13.86 -2.91
N VAL A 490 -24.22 -14.05 -4.12
CA VAL A 490 -24.92 -13.01 -4.87
C VAL A 490 -26.27 -13.49 -5.39
N ARG A 491 -27.27 -12.63 -5.24
CA ARG A 491 -28.60 -12.76 -5.83
C ARG A 491 -28.91 -11.56 -6.72
N ILE A 492 -29.23 -11.78 -8.00
CA ILE A 492 -29.54 -10.69 -8.96
C ILE A 492 -30.89 -10.89 -9.63
N GLY A 493 -31.77 -9.90 -9.51
CA GLY A 493 -33.19 -9.94 -9.90
C GLY A 493 -33.50 -9.68 -11.37
N ASN A 494 -33.36 -8.43 -11.81
CA ASN A 494 -33.55 -8.05 -13.21
C ASN A 494 -32.38 -7.18 -13.69
N GLY A 495 -32.53 -6.57 -14.86
CA GLY A 495 -31.60 -5.55 -15.36
C GLY A 495 -30.62 -6.10 -16.39
N ASP A 496 -29.81 -5.19 -16.90
CA ASP A 496 -28.60 -5.53 -17.65
C ASP A 496 -27.46 -5.78 -16.65
N VAL A 497 -26.97 -7.01 -16.59
CA VAL A 497 -26.04 -7.48 -15.55
C VAL A 497 -24.70 -7.75 -16.17
N ARG A 498 -23.66 -7.11 -15.62
CA ARG A 498 -22.26 -7.34 -15.96
C ARG A 498 -21.49 -7.81 -14.73
N ILE A 499 -20.83 -8.95 -14.86
CA ILE A 499 -19.90 -9.48 -13.86
C ILE A 499 -18.56 -9.71 -14.55
N THR A 500 -17.49 -9.03 -14.14
CA THR A 500 -16.16 -9.25 -14.71
C THR A 500 -15.06 -9.31 -13.68
N ASN A 501 -14.03 -10.11 -13.93
CA ASN A 501 -12.84 -10.18 -13.09
C ASN A 501 -13.16 -10.42 -11.60
N THR A 502 -14.20 -11.20 -11.31
CA THR A 502 -14.73 -11.35 -9.95
C THR A 502 -14.53 -12.78 -9.47
N THR A 503 -14.08 -12.93 -8.23
CA THR A 503 -14.02 -14.23 -7.56
C THR A 503 -15.20 -14.40 -6.62
N ILE A 504 -15.97 -15.46 -6.83
CA ILE A 504 -17.10 -15.86 -6.00
C ILE A 504 -16.78 -17.26 -5.49
N ALA A 505 -16.28 -17.38 -4.27
CA ALA A 505 -15.79 -18.66 -3.75
C ALA A 505 -16.29 -19.01 -2.35
N ASN A 506 -16.39 -20.30 -2.05
CA ASN A 506 -16.73 -20.82 -0.72
C ASN A 506 -18.04 -20.27 -0.12
N ASN A 507 -18.95 -19.76 -0.96
CA ASN A 507 -20.23 -19.26 -0.50
C ASN A 507 -21.24 -20.41 -0.35
N ARG A 508 -22.21 -20.26 0.56
CA ARG A 508 -23.21 -21.28 0.85
C ARG A 508 -24.63 -20.76 0.71
N ALA A 509 -25.44 -21.49 -0.06
CA ALA A 509 -26.89 -21.33 -0.12
C ALA A 509 -27.60 -22.58 0.37
N TYR A 510 -28.54 -22.43 1.30
CA TYR A 510 -29.33 -23.56 1.79
C TYR A 510 -30.40 -24.08 0.80
N SER A 511 -30.50 -23.51 -0.40
CA SER A 511 -31.46 -23.94 -1.43
C SER A 511 -30.88 -23.90 -2.85
N GLN A 512 -30.52 -22.74 -3.41
CA GLN A 512 -30.14 -22.67 -4.83
C GLN A 512 -29.07 -21.61 -5.09
N GLY A 513 -28.13 -21.89 -6.01
CA GLY A 513 -27.10 -20.95 -6.41
C GLY A 513 -26.13 -20.65 -5.27
N GLY A 514 -25.20 -21.57 -4.98
CA GLY A 514 -24.26 -21.38 -3.87
C GLY A 514 -23.42 -20.12 -4.03
N GLY A 515 -22.89 -19.87 -5.23
CA GLY A 515 -22.25 -18.60 -5.58
C GLY A 515 -23.26 -17.55 -6.04
N LEU A 516 -23.86 -17.77 -7.23
CA LEU A 516 -24.77 -16.83 -7.88
C LEU A 516 -26.18 -17.42 -8.10
N TRP A 517 -27.20 -16.62 -7.84
CA TRP A 517 -28.56 -16.86 -8.32
C TRP A 517 -29.04 -15.68 -9.17
N LEU A 518 -29.30 -15.93 -10.46
CA LEU A 518 -29.79 -14.95 -11.42
C LEU A 518 -31.23 -15.30 -11.80
N GLY A 519 -32.14 -14.32 -11.85
CA GLY A 519 -33.53 -14.62 -12.18
C GLY A 519 -34.30 -13.60 -13.01
N GLU A 520 -35.61 -13.76 -12.90
CA GLU A 520 -36.66 -12.87 -13.41
C GLU A 520 -36.40 -12.31 -14.81
N SER A 521 -35.91 -11.08 -14.93
CA SER A 521 -35.80 -10.37 -16.22
C SER A 521 -34.39 -9.83 -16.40
N ALA A 522 -33.39 -10.58 -15.95
CA ALA A 522 -31.97 -10.24 -16.03
C ALA A 522 -31.32 -10.79 -17.31
N THR A 523 -30.60 -9.93 -18.04
CA THR A 523 -29.67 -10.34 -19.10
C THR A 523 -28.26 -10.32 -18.51
N LEU A 524 -27.49 -11.40 -18.66
CA LEU A 524 -26.15 -11.51 -18.07
C LEU A 524 -25.04 -11.51 -19.12
N SER A 525 -24.01 -10.69 -18.88
CA SER A 525 -22.69 -10.81 -19.48
C SER A 525 -21.65 -11.03 -18.39
N MET A 526 -21.05 -12.21 -18.38
CA MET A 526 -20.01 -12.59 -17.44
C MET A 526 -18.71 -12.90 -18.18
N VAL A 527 -17.61 -12.34 -17.70
CA VAL A 527 -16.29 -12.49 -18.32
C VAL A 527 -15.21 -12.67 -17.26
N ASN A 528 -14.19 -13.50 -17.51
CA ASN A 528 -12.96 -13.57 -16.68
C ASN A 528 -13.26 -13.72 -15.18
N SER A 529 -14.17 -14.62 -14.80
CA SER A 529 -14.57 -14.76 -13.40
C SER A 529 -14.27 -16.15 -12.88
N THR A 530 -14.07 -16.27 -11.56
CA THR A 530 -13.75 -17.53 -10.91
C THR A 530 -14.84 -17.91 -9.91
N PHE A 531 -15.39 -19.11 -10.07
CA PHE A 531 -16.34 -19.71 -9.12
C PHE A 531 -15.74 -20.97 -8.53
N SER A 532 -15.41 -20.96 -7.25
CA SER A 532 -14.73 -22.09 -6.63
C SER A 532 -15.31 -22.48 -5.28
N GLY A 533 -15.48 -23.77 -5.02
CA GLY A 533 -15.86 -24.27 -3.68
C GLY A 533 -17.26 -23.87 -3.19
N ASN A 534 -18.11 -23.23 -4.01
CA ASN A 534 -19.44 -22.79 -3.58
C ASN A 534 -20.38 -23.97 -3.39
N ARG A 535 -21.34 -23.83 -2.46
CA ARG A 535 -22.25 -24.90 -2.04
C ARG A 535 -23.71 -24.47 -2.11
N ALA A 536 -24.52 -25.22 -2.83
CA ALA A 536 -25.98 -25.14 -2.76
C ALA A 536 -26.52 -26.40 -2.09
N GLU A 537 -26.68 -26.38 -0.77
CA GLU A 537 -27.10 -27.57 0.00
C GLU A 537 -27.96 -27.24 1.22
N SER A 538 -29.08 -27.96 1.38
CA SER A 538 -29.88 -27.92 2.61
C SER A 538 -29.09 -28.43 3.81
N ALA A 539 -29.60 -28.20 5.02
CA ALA A 539 -28.91 -28.60 6.25
C ALA A 539 -28.65 -30.11 6.38
N ASP A 540 -29.45 -30.95 5.72
CA ASP A 540 -29.26 -32.40 5.65
C ASP A 540 -28.39 -32.86 4.46
N GLY A 541 -27.89 -31.91 3.65
CA GLY A 541 -27.04 -32.15 2.49
C GLY A 541 -27.76 -32.70 1.25
N ASN A 542 -29.07 -32.94 1.31
CA ASN A 542 -29.80 -33.70 0.28
C ASN A 542 -30.62 -32.85 -0.71
N SER A 543 -30.73 -31.55 -0.50
CA SER A 543 -31.42 -30.66 -1.43
C SER A 543 -30.46 -29.59 -1.90
N GLY A 544 -30.64 -29.13 -3.12
CA GLY A 544 -30.01 -27.91 -3.61
C GLY A 544 -29.59 -27.98 -5.06
N LEU A 545 -29.66 -26.84 -5.74
CA LEU A 545 -29.47 -26.75 -7.20
C LEU A 545 -28.45 -25.68 -7.55
N GLY A 546 -27.50 -26.00 -8.44
CA GLY A 546 -26.53 -25.03 -8.93
C GLY A 546 -25.54 -24.63 -7.83
N GLY A 547 -24.54 -25.46 -7.56
CA GLY A 547 -23.54 -25.17 -6.52
C GLY A 547 -22.79 -23.88 -6.81
N ALA A 548 -22.28 -23.69 -8.03
CA ALA A 548 -21.73 -22.41 -8.45
C ALA A 548 -22.84 -21.40 -8.78
N MET A 549 -23.77 -21.79 -9.67
CA MET A 549 -24.71 -20.87 -10.30
C MET A 549 -26.09 -21.48 -10.56
N MET A 550 -27.13 -20.68 -10.34
CA MET A 550 -28.52 -20.95 -10.75
C MET A 550 -29.03 -19.85 -11.66
N LEU A 551 -29.40 -20.17 -12.90
CA LEU A 551 -29.94 -19.22 -13.88
C LEU A 551 -31.42 -19.50 -14.14
N ASN A 552 -32.28 -18.59 -13.66
CA ASN A 552 -33.74 -18.74 -13.65
C ASN A 552 -34.46 -17.51 -14.26
N HIS A 553 -33.81 -16.81 -15.19
CA HIS A 553 -34.39 -15.70 -15.96
C HIS A 553 -35.53 -16.14 -16.90
N LYS A 554 -36.42 -15.22 -17.28
CA LYS A 554 -37.62 -15.50 -18.10
C LYS A 554 -37.30 -15.57 -19.59
N ASP A 555 -38.31 -16.01 -20.35
CA ASP A 555 -38.28 -15.99 -21.80
C ASP A 555 -38.02 -14.57 -22.35
N GLY A 556 -36.98 -14.44 -23.19
CA GLY A 556 -36.58 -13.18 -23.82
C GLY A 556 -35.29 -12.57 -23.26
N PHE A 557 -34.79 -13.11 -22.14
CA PHE A 557 -33.52 -12.74 -21.53
C PHE A 557 -32.51 -13.87 -21.74
N ASN A 558 -31.23 -13.51 -21.92
CA ASN A 558 -30.16 -14.44 -22.23
C ASN A 558 -28.97 -14.22 -21.29
N ALA A 559 -28.12 -15.23 -21.17
CA ALA A 559 -26.85 -15.15 -20.46
C ALA A 559 -25.68 -15.50 -21.39
N THR A 560 -24.57 -14.80 -21.22
CA THR A 560 -23.28 -15.08 -21.87
C THR A 560 -22.24 -15.22 -20.77
N ILE A 561 -21.50 -16.33 -20.79
CA ILE A 561 -20.40 -16.62 -19.87
C ILE A 561 -19.20 -16.95 -20.74
N ASP A 562 -18.13 -16.17 -20.58
CA ASP A 562 -16.93 -16.26 -21.40
C ASP A 562 -15.67 -16.21 -20.52
N HIS A 563 -14.66 -17.04 -20.80
CA HIS A 563 -13.41 -17.05 -20.03
C HIS A 563 -13.61 -17.19 -18.51
N THR A 564 -14.54 -18.06 -18.09
CA THR A 564 -14.83 -18.29 -16.66
C THR A 564 -14.31 -19.65 -16.22
N THR A 565 -13.74 -19.72 -15.02
CA THR A 565 -13.35 -20.99 -14.38
C THR A 565 -14.35 -21.33 -13.28
N VAL A 566 -14.98 -22.50 -13.38
CA VAL A 566 -15.96 -23.02 -12.41
C VAL A 566 -15.46 -24.35 -11.86
N ALA A 567 -14.91 -24.33 -10.65
CA ALA A 567 -14.19 -25.46 -10.07
C ALA A 567 -14.71 -25.89 -8.68
N ASN A 568 -14.73 -27.18 -8.38
CA ASN A 568 -14.94 -27.72 -7.02
C ASN A 568 -16.25 -27.28 -6.33
N ASN A 569 -17.27 -26.87 -7.08
CA ASN A 569 -18.55 -26.46 -6.51
C ASN A 569 -19.45 -27.68 -6.24
N TYR A 570 -20.34 -27.58 -5.24
CA TYR A 570 -21.19 -28.68 -4.79
C TYR A 570 -22.68 -28.30 -4.74
N ALA A 571 -23.54 -29.21 -5.20
CA ALA A 571 -24.99 -29.10 -5.01
C ALA A 571 -25.55 -30.34 -4.29
N GLY A 572 -26.38 -30.17 -3.27
CA GLY A 572 -26.97 -31.28 -2.53
C GLY A 572 -27.85 -32.19 -3.39
N PHE A 573 -28.51 -31.62 -4.41
CA PHE A 573 -29.34 -32.39 -5.36
C PHE A 573 -28.71 -32.48 -6.75
N GLN A 574 -28.67 -31.42 -7.56
CA GLN A 574 -28.23 -31.52 -8.95
C GLN A 574 -27.52 -30.27 -9.48
N GLY A 575 -26.58 -30.47 -10.39
CA GLY A 575 -25.83 -29.39 -11.04
C GLY A 575 -24.87 -28.71 -10.08
N GLY A 576 -23.76 -29.39 -9.75
CA GLY A 576 -22.71 -28.84 -8.89
C GLY A 576 -22.15 -27.52 -9.42
N ALA A 577 -21.99 -27.38 -10.74
CA ALA A 577 -21.68 -26.10 -11.34
C ALA A 577 -22.96 -25.31 -11.61
N PHE A 578 -23.88 -25.89 -12.39
CA PHE A 578 -24.90 -25.12 -13.07
C PHE A 578 -26.30 -25.76 -13.04
N TRP A 579 -27.33 -24.93 -12.87
CA TRP A 579 -28.72 -25.33 -13.07
C TRP A 579 -29.58 -24.22 -13.70
N GLY A 580 -30.56 -24.61 -14.52
CA GLY A 580 -31.58 -23.72 -15.13
C GLY A 580 -31.21 -23.14 -16.50
N ASN A 581 -32.21 -22.82 -17.34
CA ASN A 581 -32.07 -22.04 -18.59
C ASN A 581 -30.89 -22.34 -19.55
N GLY A 582 -30.51 -23.60 -19.74
CA GLY A 582 -29.40 -23.98 -20.63
C GLY A 582 -29.58 -23.50 -22.08
N ASN A 583 -30.78 -23.58 -22.65
CA ASN A 583 -31.09 -23.16 -24.03
C ASN A 583 -31.10 -21.64 -24.26
N ARG A 584 -30.66 -20.84 -23.28
CA ARG A 584 -30.57 -19.37 -23.31
C ARG A 584 -29.23 -18.85 -22.80
N THR A 585 -28.36 -19.77 -22.38
CA THR A 585 -27.06 -19.45 -21.80
C THR A 585 -25.99 -19.91 -22.78
N THR A 586 -25.26 -18.96 -23.36
CA THR A 586 -24.13 -19.26 -24.24
C THR A 586 -22.86 -19.30 -23.41
N LEU A 587 -22.11 -20.39 -23.54
CA LEU A 587 -20.87 -20.61 -22.84
C LEU A 587 -19.71 -20.71 -23.85
N SER A 588 -18.66 -19.93 -23.65
CA SER A 588 -17.44 -19.99 -24.46
C SER A 588 -16.18 -19.90 -23.60
N ASN A 589 -15.08 -20.48 -24.10
CA ASN A 589 -13.74 -20.35 -23.51
C ASN A 589 -13.69 -20.63 -22.00
N SER A 590 -14.52 -21.54 -21.47
CA SER A 590 -14.68 -21.71 -20.01
C SER A 590 -14.34 -23.11 -19.52
N ILE A 591 -13.87 -23.20 -18.27
CA ILE A 591 -13.48 -24.44 -17.60
C ILE A 591 -14.54 -24.85 -16.56
N PHE A 592 -14.94 -26.12 -16.59
CA PHE A 592 -15.83 -26.74 -15.59
C PHE A 592 -15.14 -27.95 -14.97
N ASP A 593 -14.54 -27.77 -13.79
CA ASP A 593 -13.70 -28.77 -13.15
C ASP A 593 -14.27 -29.28 -11.83
N ARG A 594 -14.35 -30.60 -11.67
CA ARG A 594 -14.65 -31.32 -10.42
C ARG A 594 -15.88 -30.80 -9.65
N ASN A 595 -16.86 -30.21 -10.34
CA ASN A 595 -18.11 -29.84 -9.72
C ASN A 595 -18.99 -31.08 -9.52
N THR A 596 -19.61 -31.18 -8.36
CA THR A 596 -20.28 -32.41 -7.91
C THR A 596 -21.68 -32.16 -7.39
N ALA A 597 -22.51 -33.21 -7.45
CA ALA A 597 -23.86 -33.18 -6.92
C ALA A 597 -24.17 -34.44 -6.10
N GLY A 598 -24.83 -34.24 -4.96
CA GLY A 598 -25.20 -35.30 -4.01
C GLY A 598 -26.41 -36.14 -4.41
N ASN A 599 -27.10 -35.81 -5.51
CA ASN A 599 -28.28 -36.52 -6.05
C ASN A 599 -29.41 -36.70 -5.00
N GLY A 600 -29.43 -35.86 -3.98
CA GLY A 600 -30.37 -35.89 -2.88
C GLY A 600 -30.34 -37.20 -2.08
N GLY A 601 -29.13 -37.72 -1.89
CA GLY A 601 -28.89 -38.93 -1.12
C GLY A 601 -29.27 -40.22 -1.84
N ASN A 602 -29.46 -40.18 -3.18
CA ASN A 602 -29.84 -41.34 -3.98
C ASN A 602 -28.82 -41.67 -5.08
N ASP A 603 -28.77 -42.93 -5.51
CA ASP A 603 -27.82 -43.42 -6.53
C ASP A 603 -28.25 -43.20 -8.00
N TRP A 604 -29.29 -42.41 -8.29
CA TRP A 604 -29.83 -42.22 -9.65
C TRP A 604 -29.83 -40.75 -10.07
N ASN A 605 -29.66 -40.50 -11.39
CA ASN A 605 -29.69 -39.19 -12.05
C ASN A 605 -28.45 -38.33 -11.72
N ASN A 606 -27.26 -38.85 -12.07
CA ASN A 606 -25.93 -38.32 -11.72
C ASN A 606 -25.58 -37.01 -12.45
N LYS A 607 -26.38 -35.96 -12.30
CA LYS A 607 -26.17 -34.64 -12.91
C LYS A 607 -25.11 -33.86 -12.16
N GLN A 608 -23.86 -34.32 -12.24
CA GLN A 608 -22.75 -33.84 -11.42
C GLN A 608 -22.38 -32.40 -11.79
N GLN A 609 -22.08 -32.15 -13.06
CA GLN A 609 -21.66 -30.81 -13.54
C GLN A 609 -22.85 -29.88 -13.72
N THR A 610 -23.84 -30.32 -14.50
CA THR A 610 -24.97 -29.47 -14.89
C THR A 610 -26.30 -30.22 -14.93
N GLY A 611 -27.37 -29.47 -14.70
CA GLY A 611 -28.73 -29.96 -14.89
C GLY A 611 -29.18 -30.11 -16.33
N VAL A 612 -28.69 -29.22 -17.18
CA VAL A 612 -29.15 -28.96 -18.54
C VAL A 612 -27.95 -28.60 -19.42
N GLU A 613 -27.96 -29.00 -20.68
CA GLU A 613 -26.92 -28.62 -21.64
C GLU A 613 -27.10 -27.13 -22.02
N LEU A 614 -25.99 -26.36 -22.00
CA LEU A 614 -25.93 -24.94 -22.40
C LEU A 614 -25.69 -24.80 -23.91
N ILE A 615 -25.94 -23.61 -24.45
CA ILE A 615 -25.58 -23.29 -25.85
C ILE A 615 -24.05 -23.23 -25.95
N ASP A 616 -23.51 -24.03 -26.87
CA ASP A 616 -22.08 -24.09 -27.12
C ASP A 616 -21.59 -22.89 -27.95
N GLY A 617 -20.84 -22.00 -27.31
CA GLY A 617 -20.10 -20.92 -27.95
C GLY A 617 -18.70 -21.32 -28.42
N GLY A 618 -18.23 -22.53 -28.07
CA GLY A 618 -16.92 -23.07 -28.44
C GLY A 618 -15.87 -22.99 -27.32
N ASN A 619 -14.82 -23.82 -27.45
CA ASN A 619 -13.63 -23.86 -26.58
C ASN A 619 -13.93 -24.06 -25.09
N ASN A 620 -14.83 -24.98 -24.76
CA ASN A 620 -15.17 -25.29 -23.38
C ASN A 620 -14.47 -26.57 -22.92
N LEU A 621 -14.07 -26.63 -21.65
CA LEU A 621 -13.46 -27.79 -21.01
C LEU A 621 -14.33 -28.29 -19.86
N GLN A 622 -14.44 -29.62 -19.73
CA GLN A 622 -15.13 -30.26 -18.62
C GLN A 622 -14.35 -31.48 -18.10
N PHE A 623 -14.23 -31.56 -16.78
CA PHE A 623 -13.75 -32.73 -16.07
C PHE A 623 -14.44 -32.89 -14.71
N PRO A 624 -14.84 -34.09 -14.27
CA PRO A 624 -14.78 -35.36 -14.98
C PRO A 624 -15.80 -35.44 -16.15
N PRO A 625 -15.67 -36.45 -17.04
CA PRO A 625 -16.71 -36.78 -18.01
C PRO A 625 -18.05 -37.05 -17.34
N LYS A 626 -19.14 -36.81 -18.08
CA LYS A 626 -20.47 -37.31 -17.71
C LYS A 626 -20.46 -38.83 -17.55
N ASN A 627 -21.34 -39.35 -16.70
CA ASN A 627 -21.59 -40.78 -16.57
C ASN A 627 -22.04 -41.37 -17.92
N PRO A 628 -21.28 -42.28 -18.54
CA PRO A 628 -21.64 -42.86 -19.84
C PRO A 628 -22.88 -43.76 -19.75
N ASP A 629 -23.19 -44.28 -18.57
CA ASP A 629 -24.29 -45.23 -18.34
C ASP A 629 -25.61 -44.53 -17.94
N ASP A 630 -25.59 -43.21 -17.73
CA ASP A 630 -26.79 -42.41 -17.42
C ASP A 630 -27.10 -41.44 -18.57
N GLY A 631 -28.16 -41.73 -19.31
CA GLY A 631 -28.64 -40.86 -20.40
C GLY A 631 -29.20 -39.52 -19.93
N ASN A 632 -29.48 -39.36 -18.63
CA ASN A 632 -29.90 -38.08 -18.06
C ASN A 632 -28.72 -37.20 -17.61
N ASP A 633 -27.52 -37.77 -17.49
CA ASP A 633 -26.32 -36.97 -17.25
C ASP A 633 -25.83 -36.39 -18.58
N VAL A 634 -25.64 -35.07 -18.59
CA VAL A 634 -25.38 -34.27 -19.79
C VAL A 634 -24.07 -33.53 -19.64
N ASN A 635 -23.40 -33.31 -20.77
CA ASN A 635 -22.25 -32.43 -20.79
C ASN A 635 -22.69 -30.97 -20.58
N ILE A 636 -21.77 -30.11 -20.16
CA ILE A 636 -22.02 -28.68 -20.01
C ILE A 636 -22.44 -28.06 -21.35
N THR A 637 -21.81 -28.45 -22.46
CA THR A 637 -22.18 -28.07 -23.83
C THR A 637 -22.03 -29.26 -24.79
N ALA A 638 -22.64 -29.15 -25.98
CA ALA A 638 -22.69 -30.22 -26.96
C ALA A 638 -21.30 -30.70 -27.46
N ASN A 639 -20.34 -29.79 -27.67
CA ASN A 639 -18.99 -30.12 -28.14
C ASN A 639 -17.90 -29.79 -27.11
N VAL A 640 -18.22 -29.87 -25.81
CA VAL A 640 -17.22 -29.68 -24.76
C VAL A 640 -16.04 -30.64 -24.91
N THR A 641 -14.83 -30.15 -24.69
CA THR A 641 -13.64 -30.99 -24.60
C THR A 641 -13.61 -31.66 -23.24
N ILE A 642 -13.55 -33.00 -23.23
CA ILE A 642 -13.42 -33.79 -22.00
C ILE A 642 -11.96 -34.07 -21.74
N ALA A 643 -11.35 -33.32 -20.83
CA ALA A 643 -9.98 -33.49 -20.40
C ALA A 643 -9.78 -32.82 -19.04
N ASP A 644 -8.91 -33.38 -18.20
CA ASP A 644 -8.54 -32.75 -16.93
C ASP A 644 -7.84 -31.42 -17.22
N PRO A 645 -8.41 -30.27 -16.81
CA PRO A 645 -7.82 -28.96 -17.05
C PRO A 645 -6.53 -28.75 -16.23
N LYS A 646 -6.22 -29.63 -15.27
CA LYS A 646 -5.05 -29.52 -14.38
C LYS A 646 -4.97 -28.14 -13.73
N LEU A 647 -6.01 -27.80 -12.98
CA LEU A 647 -6.02 -26.57 -12.20
C LEU A 647 -5.12 -26.70 -10.96
N GLY A 648 -4.41 -25.63 -10.62
CA GLY A 648 -3.82 -25.44 -9.29
C GLY A 648 -4.89 -25.19 -8.22
N PRO A 649 -4.51 -25.06 -6.93
CA PRO A 649 -5.44 -24.65 -5.87
C PRO A 649 -6.06 -23.27 -6.16
N LEU A 650 -7.17 -22.96 -5.46
CA LEU A 650 -7.68 -21.59 -5.44
C LEU A 650 -6.80 -20.82 -4.45
N GLN A 651 -6.06 -19.85 -4.95
CA GLN A 651 -5.15 -19.03 -4.17
C GLN A 651 -4.96 -17.70 -4.90
N ASP A 652 -4.29 -16.74 -4.27
CA ASP A 652 -3.83 -15.57 -4.98
C ASP A 652 -2.79 -15.99 -6.03
N ASN A 653 -3.05 -15.68 -7.31
CA ASN A 653 -2.09 -15.91 -8.38
C ASN A 653 -1.63 -14.59 -9.01
N GLY A 654 -1.61 -13.51 -8.21
CA GLY A 654 -1.14 -12.18 -8.55
C GLY A 654 -2.18 -11.09 -8.24
N ALA A 655 -1.69 -9.96 -7.70
CA ALA A 655 -2.44 -8.73 -7.43
C ALA A 655 -3.59 -8.84 -6.40
N GLY A 656 -3.55 -9.78 -5.45
CA GLY A 656 -4.62 -9.98 -4.48
C GLY A 656 -5.83 -10.73 -5.07
N ILE A 657 -5.66 -11.41 -6.21
CA ILE A 657 -6.77 -11.95 -7.01
C ILE A 657 -6.77 -13.48 -6.99
N LEU A 658 -7.72 -14.01 -6.22
CA LEU A 658 -7.95 -15.44 -6.08
C LEU A 658 -8.40 -16.09 -7.40
N THR A 659 -7.56 -16.96 -7.98
CA THR A 659 -7.85 -17.69 -9.23
C THR A 659 -7.33 -19.13 -9.18
N HIS A 660 -7.52 -19.89 -10.26
CA HIS A 660 -6.89 -21.19 -10.45
C HIS A 660 -5.85 -21.11 -11.59
N ALA A 661 -4.57 -21.25 -11.27
CA ALA A 661 -3.51 -21.35 -12.28
C ALA A 661 -3.66 -22.63 -13.14
N LEU A 662 -3.18 -22.59 -14.38
CA LEU A 662 -3.12 -23.76 -15.26
C LEU A 662 -1.78 -24.48 -15.09
N LEU A 663 -1.82 -25.75 -14.70
CA LEU A 663 -0.60 -26.54 -14.53
C LEU A 663 -0.09 -27.11 -15.85
N ASP A 664 1.17 -27.52 -15.83
CA ASP A 664 1.88 -28.02 -17.00
C ASP A 664 1.17 -29.10 -17.81
N GLY A 665 1.14 -28.89 -19.12
CA GLY A 665 0.46 -29.75 -20.07
C GLY A 665 -1.05 -29.77 -19.86
N SER A 666 -1.63 -28.71 -19.30
CA SER A 666 -3.07 -28.48 -19.29
C SER A 666 -3.60 -28.40 -20.73
N PRO A 667 -4.74 -29.04 -21.03
CA PRO A 667 -5.41 -28.92 -22.32
C PRO A 667 -6.06 -27.55 -22.54
N ALA A 668 -6.11 -26.69 -21.52
CA ALA A 668 -6.63 -25.32 -21.62
C ALA A 668 -5.63 -24.36 -22.28
N LEU A 669 -4.34 -24.70 -22.22
CA LEU A 669 -3.25 -23.87 -22.72
C LEU A 669 -3.36 -23.64 -24.23
N ASN A 670 -3.38 -22.37 -24.63
CA ASN A 670 -3.49 -21.83 -25.98
C ASN A 670 -4.69 -22.39 -26.77
N ALA A 671 -5.74 -22.83 -26.07
CA ALA A 671 -6.89 -23.51 -26.66
C ALA A 671 -8.16 -22.63 -26.73
N GLY A 672 -8.11 -21.43 -26.19
CA GLY A 672 -9.18 -20.43 -26.23
C GLY A 672 -9.24 -19.67 -27.55
N ALA A 673 -10.27 -18.83 -27.69
CA ALA A 673 -10.44 -17.88 -28.79
C ALA A 673 -10.39 -16.45 -28.27
N SER A 674 -9.78 -15.56 -29.05
CA SER A 674 -9.57 -14.14 -28.70
C SER A 674 -10.86 -13.31 -28.73
N SER A 675 -11.67 -13.39 -27.67
CA SER A 675 -12.81 -12.48 -27.42
C SER A 675 -12.53 -11.42 -26.36
N VAL A 676 -11.49 -11.60 -25.55
CA VAL A 676 -11.09 -10.69 -24.46
C VAL A 676 -9.58 -10.42 -24.53
N THR A 677 -9.15 -9.25 -24.07
CA THR A 677 -7.75 -8.80 -24.21
C THR A 677 -6.87 -9.14 -23.03
N THR A 678 -7.47 -9.36 -21.86
CA THR A 678 -6.77 -9.70 -20.62
C THR A 678 -7.48 -10.85 -19.92
N ASP A 679 -6.81 -11.51 -18.97
CA ASP A 679 -7.41 -12.46 -18.04
C ASP A 679 -8.03 -11.74 -16.82
N GLN A 680 -8.43 -12.49 -15.80
CA GLN A 680 -9.03 -11.95 -14.58
C GLN A 680 -8.09 -11.02 -13.79
N ARG A 681 -6.78 -11.23 -13.86
CA ARG A 681 -5.77 -10.48 -13.12
C ARG A 681 -5.38 -9.19 -13.82
N GLY A 682 -5.58 -9.12 -15.13
CA GLY A 682 -5.10 -8.03 -15.98
C GLY A 682 -4.06 -8.46 -17.01
N VAL A 683 -3.59 -9.71 -16.94
CA VAL A 683 -2.57 -10.25 -17.83
C VAL A 683 -3.09 -10.35 -19.26
N SER A 684 -2.33 -9.82 -20.23
CA SER A 684 -2.71 -9.82 -21.65
C SER A 684 -2.93 -11.23 -22.22
N ARG A 685 -3.78 -11.38 -23.24
CA ARG A 685 -4.02 -12.67 -23.92
C ARG A 685 -3.49 -12.65 -25.35
N ASN A 686 -2.26 -13.08 -25.55
CA ASN A 686 -1.65 -13.21 -26.89
C ASN A 686 -2.02 -14.52 -27.61
N GLN A 687 -2.16 -15.61 -26.85
CA GLN A 687 -2.65 -16.91 -27.32
C GLN A 687 -3.65 -17.44 -26.29
N PRO A 688 -4.91 -16.99 -26.35
CA PRO A 688 -5.85 -17.15 -25.25
C PRO A 688 -5.97 -18.58 -24.74
N ASP A 689 -5.85 -18.73 -23.44
CA ASP A 689 -6.20 -19.95 -22.72
C ASP A 689 -7.71 -20.04 -22.49
N ILE A 690 -8.19 -21.25 -22.28
CA ILE A 690 -9.56 -21.48 -21.80
C ILE A 690 -9.58 -21.17 -20.28
N GLY A 691 -10.60 -20.45 -19.81
CA GLY A 691 -10.79 -20.12 -18.38
C GLY A 691 -10.44 -18.67 -18.03
N SER A 692 -10.50 -18.36 -16.73
CA SER A 692 -10.27 -17.02 -16.17
C SER A 692 -8.81 -16.62 -16.03
N PHE A 693 -7.89 -17.56 -16.24
CA PHE A 693 -6.45 -17.39 -16.08
C PHE A 693 -5.75 -17.51 -17.44
N GLU A 694 -4.77 -16.65 -17.69
CA GLU A 694 -3.85 -16.78 -18.82
C GLU A 694 -2.45 -17.18 -18.33
N GLN A 695 -1.97 -18.30 -18.84
CA GLN A 695 -0.62 -18.79 -18.73
C GLN A 695 0.30 -18.01 -19.66
N PHE A 696 1.50 -17.69 -19.20
CA PHE A 696 2.57 -17.17 -20.04
C PHE A 696 3.78 -18.07 -19.92
N SER A 697 4.48 -18.33 -21.04
CA SER A 697 5.69 -19.15 -20.99
C SER A 697 6.94 -18.29 -20.95
N LEU A 698 7.94 -18.83 -20.27
CA LEU A 698 9.26 -18.26 -20.11
C LEU A 698 10.28 -19.17 -20.82
N ASP A 699 11.01 -18.61 -21.78
CA ASP A 699 11.95 -19.32 -22.65
C ASP A 699 13.30 -18.60 -22.70
N PHE A 700 14.39 -19.35 -22.82
CA PHE A 700 15.68 -18.77 -23.23
C PHE A 700 15.69 -18.47 -24.73
N VAL A 701 16.16 -17.29 -25.13
CA VAL A 701 16.28 -16.90 -26.55
C VAL A 701 17.64 -17.32 -27.07
N GLU A 702 17.69 -18.24 -28.04
CA GLU A 702 18.94 -18.57 -28.76
C GLU A 702 19.41 -17.36 -29.58
N THR A 703 20.20 -16.49 -28.96
CA THR A 703 21.17 -15.66 -29.67
C THR A 703 22.51 -16.33 -29.51
N VAL A 704 23.11 -16.74 -30.63
CA VAL A 704 24.44 -17.36 -30.64
C VAL A 704 25.45 -16.30 -30.22
N SER A 705 25.68 -16.16 -28.92
CA SER A 705 26.91 -15.59 -28.40
C SER A 705 27.86 -16.76 -28.20
N THR A 706 28.93 -16.81 -29.01
CA THR A 706 30.05 -17.73 -28.83
C THR A 706 31.22 -16.88 -28.39
N GLY A 707 31.37 -16.71 -27.09
CA GLY A 707 32.53 -16.07 -26.47
C GLY A 707 33.64 -17.11 -26.27
N GLU A 708 34.85 -16.75 -26.66
CA GLU A 708 36.05 -17.48 -26.23
C GLU A 708 36.36 -17.07 -24.79
N GLU A 709 36.96 -17.98 -24.02
CA GLU A 709 37.67 -17.69 -22.78
C GLU A 709 38.54 -16.42 -22.95
N PRO A 710 38.36 -15.38 -22.12
CA PRO A 710 39.15 -14.15 -22.23
C PRO A 710 40.61 -14.42 -21.90
N THR A 711 41.53 -13.72 -22.58
CA THR A 711 42.98 -13.89 -22.37
C THR A 711 43.54 -13.12 -21.16
N GLU A 712 42.76 -12.17 -20.62
CA GLU A 712 43.04 -11.41 -19.40
C GLU A 712 41.73 -10.76 -18.89
N GLY A 713 41.38 -10.93 -17.61
CA GLY A 713 40.17 -10.36 -16.98
C GLY A 713 38.90 -11.22 -17.16
N SER A 714 37.75 -10.75 -16.66
CA SER A 714 36.45 -11.40 -16.86
C SER A 714 35.67 -10.78 -18.03
N LEU A 715 34.92 -11.61 -18.77
CA LEU A 715 34.02 -11.15 -19.83
C LEU A 715 32.59 -11.60 -19.51
N ALA A 716 31.67 -10.65 -19.39
CA ALA A 716 30.25 -10.94 -19.23
C ALA A 716 29.62 -11.37 -20.56
N GLN A 717 28.93 -12.51 -20.55
CA GLN A 717 28.17 -13.03 -21.67
C GLN A 717 26.70 -13.14 -21.30
N ASP A 718 25.86 -12.33 -21.93
CA ASP A 718 24.44 -12.31 -21.59
C ASP A 718 23.67 -13.45 -22.27
N VAL A 719 22.93 -14.21 -21.47
CA VAL A 719 21.94 -15.18 -21.93
C VAL A 719 20.55 -14.57 -21.75
N GLN A 720 19.87 -14.30 -22.85
CA GLN A 720 18.56 -13.67 -22.84
C GLN A 720 17.47 -14.68 -22.45
N VAL A 721 16.59 -14.28 -21.54
CA VAL A 721 15.34 -14.96 -21.21
C VAL A 721 14.19 -14.08 -21.67
N GLN A 722 13.15 -14.71 -22.20
CA GLN A 722 12.02 -14.04 -22.83
C GLN A 722 10.70 -14.63 -22.35
N LEU A 723 9.80 -13.74 -21.96
CA LEU A 723 8.37 -14.02 -21.83
C LEU A 723 7.70 -14.01 -23.20
N THR A 724 6.67 -14.84 -23.34
CA THR A 724 5.77 -14.78 -24.50
C THR A 724 4.98 -13.48 -24.59
N GLN A 725 4.89 -12.71 -23.49
CA GLN A 725 4.18 -11.44 -23.43
C GLN A 725 4.60 -10.59 -22.23
N ALA A 726 4.29 -9.28 -22.30
CA ALA A 726 4.56 -8.38 -21.19
C ALA A 726 3.48 -8.52 -20.12
N LEU A 727 3.90 -8.37 -18.86
CA LEU A 727 3.04 -8.36 -17.69
C LEU A 727 2.86 -6.92 -17.21
N ASP A 728 1.79 -6.66 -16.47
CA ASP A 728 1.48 -5.37 -15.85
C ASP A 728 2.06 -5.21 -14.44
N PHE A 729 2.83 -6.22 -14.00
CA PHE A 729 3.60 -6.26 -12.77
C PHE A 729 5.02 -6.80 -13.08
N ASP A 730 5.95 -6.59 -12.15
CA ASP A 730 7.32 -7.10 -12.28
C ASP A 730 7.35 -8.61 -12.03
N LEU A 731 7.96 -9.37 -12.95
CA LEU A 731 8.11 -10.81 -12.81
C LEU A 731 9.53 -11.16 -12.40
N ASN A 732 9.64 -11.70 -11.20
CA ASN A 732 10.88 -12.12 -10.60
C ASN A 732 11.05 -13.65 -10.76
N ILE A 733 12.09 -14.08 -11.49
CA ILE A 733 12.36 -15.50 -11.75
C ILE A 733 13.72 -15.88 -11.16
N PRO A 734 13.76 -16.76 -10.15
CA PRO A 734 15.02 -17.28 -9.66
C PRO A 734 15.76 -18.04 -10.76
N TYR A 735 17.02 -17.69 -10.98
CA TYR A 735 17.91 -18.43 -11.87
C TYR A 735 19.12 -18.92 -11.12
N ARG A 736 19.65 -20.06 -11.56
CA ARG A 736 20.92 -20.60 -11.08
C ARG A 736 21.76 -21.03 -12.26
N VAL A 737 23.01 -20.58 -12.31
CA VAL A 737 24.01 -21.11 -13.23
C VAL A 737 24.87 -22.12 -12.50
N THR A 738 25.12 -23.27 -13.13
CA THR A 738 25.92 -24.35 -12.59
C THR A 738 26.95 -24.84 -13.60
N GLY A 739 28.03 -25.42 -13.09
CA GLY A 739 29.04 -26.04 -13.93
C GLY A 739 28.48 -27.25 -14.69
N GLY A 740 28.68 -27.29 -16.00
CA GLY A 740 28.45 -28.49 -16.81
C GLY A 740 29.73 -29.32 -16.88
N THR A 741 30.58 -29.01 -17.86
CA THR A 741 31.98 -29.49 -17.88
C THR A 741 32.95 -28.42 -17.40
N ALA A 742 32.51 -27.16 -17.36
CA ALA A 742 33.26 -26.04 -16.78
C ALA A 742 33.20 -26.05 -15.26
N THR A 743 34.29 -25.63 -14.63
CA THR A 743 34.51 -25.54 -13.19
C THR A 743 34.20 -24.14 -12.68
N ALA A 744 33.29 -24.07 -11.72
CA ALA A 744 32.90 -22.83 -11.04
C ALA A 744 34.09 -22.13 -10.40
N ASN A 745 34.12 -20.79 -10.52
CA ASN A 745 35.13 -19.87 -10.02
C ASN A 745 36.54 -20.06 -10.62
N SER A 746 36.68 -20.95 -11.60
CA SER A 746 37.87 -21.09 -12.46
C SER A 746 37.56 -20.50 -13.84
N ASP A 747 36.51 -21.02 -14.48
CA ASP A 747 36.23 -20.76 -15.91
C ASP A 747 35.04 -19.80 -16.06
N PHE A 748 34.17 -19.77 -15.04
CA PHE A 748 33.03 -18.87 -14.95
C PHE A 748 32.66 -18.69 -13.46
N THR A 749 32.03 -17.58 -13.10
CA THR A 749 31.36 -17.48 -11.79
C THR A 749 30.04 -18.22 -11.84
N GLU A 750 29.55 -18.81 -10.75
CA GLU A 750 28.18 -19.38 -10.68
C GLU A 750 27.17 -18.32 -10.21
N PRO A 751 26.70 -17.38 -11.06
CA PRO A 751 25.68 -16.45 -10.61
C PRO A 751 24.38 -17.22 -10.38
N SER A 752 23.78 -16.93 -9.25
CA SER A 752 22.38 -17.18 -8.99
C SER A 752 21.76 -15.88 -8.51
N GLY A 753 20.47 -15.72 -8.73
CA GLY A 753 19.77 -14.53 -8.30
C GLY A 753 18.41 -14.45 -8.96
N LEU A 754 17.82 -13.27 -8.87
CA LEU A 754 16.51 -13.00 -9.42
C LEU A 754 16.66 -12.36 -10.80
N LEU A 755 16.09 -13.01 -11.80
CA LEU A 755 15.92 -12.38 -13.11
C LEU A 755 14.59 -11.62 -13.09
N THR A 756 14.65 -10.30 -12.91
CA THR A 756 13.49 -9.43 -13.03
C THR A 756 13.20 -9.12 -14.49
N ILE A 757 12.00 -9.45 -14.94
CA ILE A 757 11.42 -8.92 -16.17
C ILE A 757 10.41 -7.85 -15.75
N PRO A 758 10.75 -6.55 -15.86
CA PRO A 758 9.88 -5.46 -15.39
C PRO A 758 8.51 -5.44 -16.07
N ALA A 759 7.53 -4.82 -15.41
CA ALA A 759 6.22 -4.54 -15.97
C ALA A 759 6.36 -3.83 -17.33
N GLY A 760 5.67 -4.34 -18.34
CA GLY A 760 5.78 -3.88 -19.72
C GLY A 760 6.97 -4.43 -20.52
N ALA A 761 7.96 -5.07 -19.87
CA ALA A 761 9.06 -5.75 -20.54
C ALA A 761 8.70 -7.19 -20.91
N THR A 762 9.41 -7.75 -21.90
CA THR A 762 9.23 -9.16 -22.33
C THR A 762 10.52 -9.96 -22.27
N THR A 763 11.63 -9.33 -21.91
CA THR A 763 12.96 -9.94 -21.94
C THR A 763 13.78 -9.39 -20.81
N ALA A 764 14.60 -10.25 -20.21
CA ALA A 764 15.69 -9.87 -19.33
C ALA A 764 16.91 -10.75 -19.60
N ALA A 765 18.08 -10.31 -19.20
CA ALA A 765 19.34 -10.99 -19.45
C ALA A 765 19.89 -11.59 -18.16
N ILE A 766 20.29 -12.86 -18.21
CA ILE A 766 21.20 -13.42 -17.21
C ILE A 766 22.62 -13.14 -17.68
N SER A 767 23.36 -12.35 -16.92
CA SER A 767 24.77 -12.11 -17.23
C SER A 767 25.61 -13.28 -16.72
N LEU A 768 26.42 -13.88 -17.61
CA LEU A 768 27.33 -14.97 -17.29
C LEU A 768 28.78 -14.48 -17.35
N PRO A 769 29.43 -14.20 -16.22
CA PRO A 769 30.85 -13.84 -16.21
C PRO A 769 31.73 -15.06 -16.50
N ILE A 770 32.42 -15.03 -17.63
CA ILE A 770 33.48 -15.98 -17.99
C ILE A 770 34.80 -15.44 -17.45
N LEU A 771 35.55 -16.27 -16.73
CA LEU A 771 36.78 -15.90 -16.04
C LEU A 771 37.97 -16.29 -16.90
N ALA A 772 38.97 -15.41 -17.01
CA ALA A 772 40.25 -15.78 -17.61
C ALA A 772 41.06 -16.58 -16.60
N ASP A 773 41.41 -17.81 -16.96
CA ASP A 773 42.48 -18.52 -16.29
C ASP A 773 43.74 -18.58 -17.19
N GLY A 774 44.90 -18.77 -16.57
CA GLY A 774 46.17 -18.85 -17.29
C GLY A 774 46.42 -20.21 -17.92
N GLU A 775 45.44 -21.11 -17.84
CA GLU A 775 45.57 -22.52 -18.16
C GLU A 775 45.18 -22.79 -19.62
N ALA A 776 45.29 -24.05 -20.02
CA ALA A 776 45.25 -24.46 -21.41
C ALA A 776 44.23 -25.58 -21.59
N GLU A 777 43.01 -25.22 -21.96
CA GLU A 777 41.81 -26.02 -21.76
C GLU A 777 40.99 -26.21 -23.06
N ALA A 778 40.10 -27.21 -23.06
CA ALA A 778 39.21 -27.51 -24.19
C ALA A 778 37.92 -26.68 -24.13
N ALA A 779 36.97 -26.87 -25.05
CA ALA A 779 35.68 -26.17 -24.98
C ALA A 779 34.78 -26.87 -23.96
N GLU A 780 34.04 -26.08 -23.18
CA GLU A 780 33.33 -26.53 -21.99
C GLU A 780 31.92 -25.96 -21.91
N THR A 781 31.08 -26.46 -21.00
CA THR A 781 29.67 -26.07 -20.91
C THR A 781 29.26 -25.69 -19.50
N VAL A 782 28.32 -24.75 -19.38
CA VAL A 782 27.59 -24.39 -18.16
C VAL A 782 26.10 -24.65 -18.33
N GLN A 783 25.37 -24.88 -17.24
CA GLN A 783 23.93 -25.07 -17.23
C GLN A 783 23.25 -23.91 -16.51
N LEU A 784 22.34 -23.23 -17.20
CA LEU A 784 21.49 -22.19 -16.62
C LEU A 784 20.11 -22.80 -16.38
N SER A 785 19.63 -22.77 -15.15
CA SER A 785 18.31 -23.28 -14.78
C SER A 785 17.47 -22.12 -14.27
N LEU A 786 16.25 -22.01 -14.79
CA LEU A 786 15.22 -21.15 -14.19
C LEU A 786 14.39 -22.02 -13.26
N THR A 787 14.21 -21.57 -12.02
CA THR A 787 13.30 -22.20 -11.08
C THR A 787 11.98 -21.43 -11.14
N PRO A 788 10.83 -22.11 -11.24
CA PRO A 788 9.55 -21.44 -11.07
C PRO A 788 9.52 -20.77 -9.69
N PRO A 789 9.02 -19.53 -9.57
CA PRO A 789 8.80 -18.89 -8.28
C PRO A 789 7.97 -19.81 -7.38
N SER A 790 8.30 -19.87 -6.09
CA SER A 790 7.58 -20.65 -5.07
C SER A 790 6.07 -20.34 -5.13
N GLY A 791 5.22 -21.34 -4.88
CA GLY A 791 3.76 -21.16 -4.81
C GLY A 791 2.97 -21.41 -6.12
N GLY A 792 3.59 -21.60 -7.28
CA GLY A 792 2.83 -21.90 -8.52
C GLY A 792 1.94 -20.74 -9.02
N VAL A 793 2.18 -19.54 -8.50
CA VAL A 793 1.45 -18.27 -8.74
C VAL A 793 1.57 -17.81 -10.19
N TYR A 794 2.67 -18.17 -10.86
CA TYR A 794 2.87 -17.91 -12.27
C TYR A 794 2.99 -19.23 -12.97
N GLY A 795 2.07 -19.46 -13.89
CA GLY A 795 2.11 -20.59 -14.77
C GLY A 795 3.26 -20.48 -15.78
N LEU A 796 4.50 -20.54 -15.31
CA LEU A 796 5.66 -20.72 -16.16
C LEU A 796 5.63 -22.20 -16.56
N GLY A 797 5.77 -22.51 -17.86
CA GLY A 797 5.90 -23.89 -18.32
C GLY A 797 7.01 -24.67 -17.60
N PRO A 798 7.26 -25.95 -17.95
CA PRO A 798 8.19 -26.79 -17.18
C PRO A 798 9.61 -26.21 -17.13
N ASN A 799 10.30 -26.42 -16.00
CA ASN A 799 11.68 -25.98 -15.73
C ASN A 799 12.57 -26.12 -16.97
N ARG A 800 13.10 -24.98 -17.42
CA ARG A 800 14.01 -24.94 -18.56
C ARG A 800 15.43 -24.88 -18.06
N VAL A 801 16.20 -25.93 -18.36
CA VAL A 801 17.66 -25.92 -18.25
C VAL A 801 18.21 -25.58 -19.63
N HIS A 802 18.91 -24.46 -19.74
CA HIS A 802 19.68 -24.08 -20.91
C HIS A 802 21.14 -24.53 -20.73
N THR A 803 21.72 -25.13 -21.77
CA THR A 803 23.16 -25.46 -21.77
C THR A 803 23.88 -24.45 -22.64
N HIS A 804 24.76 -23.67 -22.02
CA HIS A 804 25.58 -22.67 -22.69
C HIS A 804 27.03 -23.18 -22.84
N THR A 805 27.71 -22.84 -23.93
CA THR A 805 29.06 -23.37 -24.25
C THR A 805 30.12 -22.28 -24.23
N ILE A 806 31.21 -22.52 -23.48
CA ILE A 806 32.44 -21.72 -23.40
C ILE A 806 33.48 -22.35 -24.35
N ALA A 807 34.21 -21.56 -25.15
CA ALA A 807 35.20 -22.08 -26.12
C ALA A 807 36.65 -22.16 -25.57
N ALA A 808 37.42 -23.16 -26.04
CA ALA A 808 38.77 -23.58 -25.60
C ALA A 808 39.90 -22.51 -25.63
N ASN A 809 40.85 -22.57 -24.67
CA ASN A 809 41.96 -21.59 -24.53
C ASN A 809 43.43 -22.10 -24.76
N SER A 810 43.83 -23.39 -24.67
CA SER A 810 45.17 -23.91 -25.14
C SER A 810 45.35 -25.48 -25.13
N THR A 811 46.55 -26.07 -25.42
CA THR A 811 46.74 -27.51 -25.84
C THR A 811 47.91 -28.43 -25.26
N THR A 812 48.47 -28.38 -24.01
CA THR A 812 49.54 -29.38 -23.51
C THR A 812 49.85 -29.53 -21.95
N ALA A 813 50.42 -30.65 -21.38
CA ALA A 813 50.50 -31.09 -19.90
C ALA A 813 51.90 -31.46 -19.16
N LEU A 814 51.98 -31.68 -17.78
CA LEU A 814 53.17 -31.67 -16.78
C LEU A 814 53.37 -32.81 -15.64
N PRO A 815 54.47 -32.88 -14.75
CA PRO A 815 54.98 -34.07 -13.90
C PRO A 815 54.96 -34.10 -12.29
N VAL A 816 55.26 -35.26 -11.60
CA VAL A 816 54.99 -35.66 -10.13
C VAL A 816 56.14 -35.72 -9.03
N PRO A 817 55.93 -35.35 -7.71
CA PRO A 817 56.96 -35.34 -6.59
C PRO A 817 57.17 -36.60 -5.71
N ALA A 818 58.17 -36.57 -4.80
CA ALA A 818 58.61 -37.67 -3.91
C ALA A 818 57.91 -37.73 -2.52
N ASN A 819 57.89 -38.91 -1.87
CA ASN A 819 57.04 -39.19 -0.69
C ASN A 819 57.69 -38.91 0.70
N PRO A 820 57.02 -38.20 1.65
CA PRO A 820 57.50 -37.96 3.03
C PRO A 820 57.61 -39.23 3.91
N SER A 821 58.20 -39.10 5.10
CA SER A 821 58.36 -40.23 6.05
C SER A 821 58.23 -39.84 7.53
N ARG A 822 58.07 -40.82 8.43
CA ARG A 822 58.12 -40.69 9.91
C ARG A 822 57.08 -39.76 10.55
N LEU A 823 55.82 -39.80 10.11
CA LEU A 823 54.72 -39.08 10.75
C LEU A 823 54.46 -39.59 12.19
N VAL A 824 54.38 -38.67 13.16
CA VAL A 824 54.10 -38.93 14.59
C VAL A 824 53.05 -37.93 15.09
N ALA A 825 52.06 -38.43 15.84
CA ALA A 825 51.00 -37.63 16.48
C ALA A 825 51.06 -37.75 18.01
N THR A 826 50.96 -36.62 18.74
CA THR A 826 51.00 -36.58 20.21
C THR A 826 49.93 -35.64 20.77
N ALA A 827 49.08 -36.10 21.69
CA ALA A 827 48.04 -35.27 22.30
C ALA A 827 48.66 -34.22 23.24
N GLN A 828 48.32 -32.96 23.03
CA GLN A 828 48.84 -31.81 23.79
C GLN A 828 47.84 -31.32 24.85
N SER A 829 46.55 -31.42 24.58
CA SER A 829 45.44 -31.13 25.51
C SER A 829 44.22 -31.99 25.17
N ALA A 830 43.14 -31.85 25.93
CA ALA A 830 41.85 -32.50 25.63
C ALA A 830 41.28 -32.14 24.26
N THR A 831 41.74 -31.04 23.66
CA THR A 831 41.20 -30.54 22.39
C THR A 831 42.28 -30.27 21.34
N ALA A 832 43.53 -30.73 21.55
CA ALA A 832 44.62 -30.47 20.60
C ALA A 832 45.66 -31.60 20.49
N VAL A 833 46.16 -31.83 19.28
CA VAL A 833 47.16 -32.83 18.89
C VAL A 833 48.27 -32.19 18.06
N GLN A 834 49.52 -32.44 18.44
CA GLN A 834 50.71 -32.02 17.69
C GLN A 834 51.19 -33.13 16.75
N LEU A 835 51.35 -32.80 15.46
CA LEU A 835 51.89 -33.65 14.40
C LEU A 835 53.32 -33.24 14.03
N SER A 836 54.17 -34.22 13.67
CA SER A 836 55.52 -34.01 13.13
C SER A 836 55.93 -35.11 12.13
N TRP A 837 56.67 -34.77 11.07
CA TRP A 837 57.16 -35.71 10.04
C TRP A 837 58.54 -35.31 9.49
N GLN A 838 59.07 -36.11 8.56
CA GLN A 838 60.32 -35.88 7.85
C GLN A 838 60.04 -35.67 6.35
N ASP A 839 60.52 -34.54 5.81
CA ASP A 839 60.53 -34.22 4.38
C ASP A 839 61.63 -35.00 3.64
N ASN A 840 61.31 -35.50 2.44
CA ASN A 840 62.19 -36.25 1.54
C ASN A 840 62.16 -35.72 0.09
N SER A 841 61.36 -34.69 -0.22
CA SER A 841 61.19 -34.16 -1.57
C SER A 841 61.82 -32.76 -1.66
N ASP A 842 62.27 -32.37 -2.86
CA ASP A 842 62.77 -31.02 -3.15
C ASP A 842 61.94 -30.33 -4.27
N SER A 843 60.87 -30.98 -4.73
CA SER A 843 60.05 -30.58 -5.88
C SER A 843 58.56 -30.51 -5.56
N GLU A 844 58.22 -30.59 -4.29
CA GLU A 844 56.88 -30.41 -3.74
C GLU A 844 56.62 -28.92 -3.54
N THR A 845 55.38 -28.53 -3.77
CA THR A 845 54.86 -27.21 -3.42
C THR A 845 54.28 -27.20 -2.00
N GLY A 846 54.05 -28.38 -1.41
CA GLY A 846 53.51 -28.49 -0.06
C GLY A 846 53.21 -29.90 0.43
N PHE A 847 52.63 -30.00 1.62
CA PHE A 847 52.16 -31.24 2.22
C PHE A 847 50.69 -31.16 2.58
N LYS A 848 49.88 -32.14 2.17
CA LYS A 848 48.47 -32.21 2.57
C LYS A 848 48.25 -33.23 3.67
N LEU A 849 47.73 -32.73 4.79
CA LEU A 849 47.40 -33.44 6.01
C LEU A 849 45.91 -33.73 6.03
N GLU A 850 45.57 -34.96 6.39
CA GLU A 850 44.20 -35.41 6.50
C GLU A 850 44.00 -36.13 7.84
N ARG A 851 42.83 -35.94 8.46
CA ARG A 851 42.44 -36.52 9.74
C ARG A 851 41.23 -37.42 9.56
N SER A 852 41.13 -38.45 10.38
CA SER A 852 39.96 -39.32 10.47
C SER A 852 39.68 -39.69 11.93
N PRO A 853 38.42 -39.58 12.39
CA PRO A 853 38.03 -40.07 13.72
C PRO A 853 37.77 -41.59 13.75
N ASP A 854 37.69 -42.26 12.60
CA ASP A 854 37.30 -43.68 12.47
C ASP A 854 38.26 -44.54 11.60
N ASN A 855 39.32 -43.92 11.06
CA ASN A 855 40.31 -44.50 10.15
C ASN A 855 39.76 -44.91 8.77
N THR A 856 38.56 -44.44 8.40
CA THR A 856 37.88 -44.79 7.14
C THR A 856 37.44 -43.56 6.35
N THR A 857 36.92 -42.53 7.02
CA THR A 857 36.50 -41.26 6.41
C THR A 857 37.55 -40.19 6.70
N TRP A 858 38.15 -39.60 5.65
CA TRP A 858 39.30 -38.71 5.78
C TRP A 858 38.96 -37.29 5.32
N GLU A 859 39.18 -36.34 6.20
CA GLU A 859 38.99 -34.90 5.99
C GLU A 859 40.35 -34.21 5.85
N ALA A 860 40.50 -33.29 4.90
CA ALA A 860 41.72 -32.50 4.77
C ALA A 860 41.74 -31.40 5.84
N ILE A 861 42.73 -31.43 6.72
CA ILE A 861 42.82 -30.49 7.86
C ILE A 861 43.86 -29.39 7.64
N ALA A 862 44.79 -29.59 6.70
CA ALA A 862 45.74 -28.56 6.29
C ALA A 862 46.42 -28.94 4.97
N THR A 863 46.82 -27.92 4.21
CA THR A 863 47.89 -28.03 3.22
C THR A 863 48.97 -27.03 3.62
N THR A 864 50.19 -27.51 3.88
CA THR A 864 51.31 -26.65 4.27
C THR A 864 52.12 -26.26 3.05
N GLU A 865 52.88 -25.17 3.17
CA GLU A 865 53.94 -24.85 2.23
C GLU A 865 55.04 -25.94 2.21
N ALA A 866 55.88 -25.91 1.18
CA ALA A 866 57.03 -26.80 1.02
C ALA A 866 57.97 -26.75 2.24
N ASN A 867 58.66 -27.85 2.55
CA ASN A 867 59.61 -27.99 3.66
C ASN A 867 59.07 -27.86 5.09
N ILE A 868 57.76 -27.71 5.30
CA ILE A 868 57.17 -27.74 6.65
C ILE A 868 57.17 -29.18 7.19
N THR A 869 57.55 -29.35 8.46
CA THR A 869 57.71 -30.69 9.10
C THR A 869 56.88 -30.89 10.36
N SER A 870 55.98 -29.98 10.72
CA SER A 870 55.11 -30.09 11.90
C SER A 870 53.84 -29.27 11.77
N TYR A 871 52.75 -29.71 12.41
CA TYR A 871 51.45 -29.03 12.40
C TYR A 871 50.69 -29.26 13.72
N LEU A 872 49.99 -28.24 14.24
CA LEU A 872 49.14 -28.34 15.43
C LEU A 872 47.67 -28.39 15.02
N ASP A 873 46.98 -29.47 15.35
CA ASP A 873 45.55 -29.65 15.12
C ASP A 873 44.78 -29.37 16.42
N SER A 874 43.93 -28.35 16.43
CA SER A 874 43.18 -27.85 17.60
C SER A 874 41.67 -27.89 17.38
N GLY A 875 40.87 -27.80 18.46
CA GLY A 875 39.40 -27.87 18.39
C GLY A 875 38.85 -29.30 18.41
N LEU A 876 39.67 -30.27 18.81
CA LEU A 876 39.30 -31.69 18.85
C LEU A 876 38.36 -32.01 20.02
N ALA A 877 37.56 -33.06 19.87
CA ALA A 877 36.74 -33.56 20.97
C ALA A 877 37.62 -34.27 22.01
N ALA A 878 37.28 -34.06 23.28
CA ALA A 878 37.91 -34.71 24.43
C ALA A 878 37.61 -36.21 24.47
N ASP A 879 38.53 -37.01 25.03
CA ASP A 879 38.44 -38.48 25.17
C ASP A 879 38.21 -39.24 23.84
N ARG A 880 38.79 -38.76 22.74
CA ARG A 880 38.54 -39.31 21.41
C ARG A 880 39.82 -39.69 20.68
N GLN A 881 39.81 -40.85 20.00
CA GLN A 881 40.91 -41.32 19.17
C GLN A 881 40.82 -40.72 17.76
N TYR A 882 41.97 -40.29 17.23
CA TYR A 882 42.13 -39.69 15.91
C TYR A 882 43.28 -40.35 15.15
N TYR A 883 43.09 -40.49 13.84
CA TYR A 883 44.04 -41.00 12.86
C TYR A 883 44.43 -39.88 11.92
N TYR A 884 45.69 -39.85 11.49
CA TYR A 884 46.24 -38.83 10.59
C TYR A 884 46.96 -39.48 9.43
N ARG A 885 46.90 -38.84 8.25
CA ARG A 885 47.69 -39.21 7.08
C ARG A 885 48.25 -38.00 6.33
N LEU A 886 49.33 -38.21 5.59
CA LEU A 886 50.11 -37.15 4.95
C LEU A 886 50.69 -37.59 3.60
N SER A 887 50.76 -36.67 2.61
CA SER A 887 51.56 -36.83 1.37
C SER A 887 52.07 -35.48 0.84
N ALA A 888 53.10 -35.50 0.01
CA ALA A 888 53.63 -34.33 -0.69
C ALA A 888 52.82 -34.03 -1.95
N ILE A 889 52.62 -32.74 -2.24
CA ILE A 889 51.92 -32.22 -3.42
C ILE A 889 52.91 -31.45 -4.29
N GLY A 890 52.78 -31.56 -5.61
CA GLY A 890 53.47 -30.73 -6.58
C GLY A 890 52.50 -30.30 -7.67
N ASP A 891 53.04 -29.66 -8.70
CA ASP A 891 52.24 -29.01 -9.74
C ASP A 891 51.36 -30.04 -10.49
N GLY A 892 50.05 -30.03 -10.21
CA GLY A 892 49.07 -30.98 -10.75
C GLY A 892 49.24 -32.45 -10.34
N SER A 893 50.01 -32.76 -9.28
CA SER A 893 50.44 -34.13 -8.98
C SER A 893 50.78 -34.40 -7.51
N ARG A 894 50.69 -35.66 -7.04
CA ARG A 894 50.82 -35.99 -5.60
C ARG A 894 51.58 -37.31 -5.35
N SER A 895 52.32 -37.37 -4.24
CA SER A 895 53.00 -38.59 -3.79
C SER A 895 52.06 -39.57 -3.08
N ASP A 896 52.54 -40.79 -2.79
CA ASP A 896 51.85 -41.76 -1.93
C ASP A 896 51.68 -41.25 -0.47
N LEU A 897 50.86 -41.92 0.36
CA LEU A 897 50.46 -41.49 1.72
C LEU A 897 51.20 -42.23 2.86
N ILE A 898 51.41 -41.55 4.01
CA ILE A 898 51.89 -42.12 5.30
C ILE A 898 50.92 -41.81 6.45
N THR A 899 50.90 -42.57 7.56
CA THR A 899 49.86 -42.47 8.64
C THR A 899 50.39 -42.45 10.09
N ALA A 900 49.59 -41.93 11.04
CA ALA A 900 49.80 -41.94 12.52
C ALA A 900 48.46 -41.91 13.31
N GLU A 901 48.44 -42.19 14.61
CA GLU A 901 47.22 -42.17 15.46
C GLU A 901 47.47 -41.69 16.91
N VAL A 902 46.46 -41.15 17.59
CA VAL A 902 46.54 -40.63 18.99
C VAL A 902 45.15 -40.44 19.65
N THR A 903 45.06 -40.34 20.98
CA THR A 903 43.80 -40.10 21.74
C THR A 903 43.91 -38.87 22.67
N THR A 904 42.90 -37.98 22.65
CA THR A 904 42.82 -36.77 23.51
C THR A 904 42.26 -37.08 24.91
N PRO A 905 42.65 -36.36 26.00
CA PRO A 905 42.08 -36.51 27.36
C PRO A 905 40.71 -35.78 27.59
N VAL A 906 40.07 -35.90 28.77
CA VAL A 906 38.69 -35.38 29.14
C VAL A 906 38.71 -33.92 29.71
N VAL A 907 37.61 -33.12 29.61
CA VAL A 907 37.45 -31.70 30.10
C VAL A 907 36.45 -31.55 31.28
N GLU A 908 36.69 -30.64 32.25
CA GLU A 908 35.78 -30.24 33.36
C GLU A 908 35.40 -28.72 33.29
N ASN A 909 34.17 -28.30 33.66
CA ASN A 909 33.58 -26.93 33.48
C ASN A 909 33.12 -26.20 34.77
N PRO A 910 33.06 -24.83 34.76
CA PRO A 910 32.00 -24.04 35.44
C PRO A 910 31.42 -22.81 34.64
N VAL A 911 30.42 -22.14 35.25
CA VAL A 911 29.26 -21.31 34.78
C VAL A 911 29.40 -19.77 34.95
N GLU A 912 28.66 -18.89 34.20
CA GLU A 912 27.79 -17.75 34.70
C GLU A 912 27.20 -16.76 33.63
N ASN A 913 26.04 -16.14 34.00
CA ASN A 913 25.10 -15.14 33.35
C ASN A 913 25.57 -13.66 33.45
N PRO A 914 25.02 -12.66 32.70
CA PRO A 914 24.00 -11.70 33.23
C PRO A 914 23.09 -10.92 32.20
N THR A 915 22.20 -10.07 32.73
CA THR A 915 21.01 -9.34 32.21
C THR A 915 21.18 -7.83 31.88
N ASP A 916 20.20 -7.27 31.12
CA ASP A 916 19.66 -5.87 31.05
C ASP A 916 20.31 -4.86 30.05
N HIS A 917 19.57 -4.32 29.06
CA HIS A 917 20.03 -3.31 28.09
C HIS A 917 19.12 -2.04 27.99
N PRO A 918 19.69 -0.83 27.80
CA PRO A 918 18.99 0.46 27.92
C PRO A 918 18.65 1.14 26.57
N ILE A 919 17.64 2.00 26.59
CA ILE A 919 17.27 2.97 25.53
C ILE A 919 18.42 3.97 25.31
N ALA A 920 18.91 4.10 24.07
CA ALA A 920 19.83 5.16 23.65
C ALA A 920 19.08 6.48 23.38
N PRO A 921 19.64 7.65 23.72
CA PRO A 921 18.98 8.94 23.47
C PRO A 921 19.21 9.41 22.02
N MET A 922 18.12 9.78 21.32
CA MET A 922 18.18 10.57 20.10
C MET A 922 18.94 11.89 20.33
N LEU A 923 19.75 12.27 19.35
CA LEU A 923 20.54 13.51 19.34
C LEU A 923 19.62 14.71 19.60
N THR A 924 20.00 15.55 20.57
CA THR A 924 19.23 16.75 20.88
C THR A 924 19.72 17.92 20.03
N ASP A 925 18.85 18.90 19.83
CA ASP A 925 19.08 20.20 19.15
C ASP A 925 20.35 20.98 19.64
N SER A 926 21.05 20.50 20.68
CA SER A 926 22.36 21.02 21.13
C SER A 926 23.58 20.43 20.44
N ASP A 927 23.48 19.28 19.76
CA ASP A 927 24.61 18.61 19.13
C ASP A 927 24.89 19.15 17.71
N VAL A 928 23.88 19.74 17.06
CA VAL A 928 24.01 20.43 15.75
C VAL A 928 24.24 21.94 15.89
N ALA A 929 24.07 22.50 17.10
CA ALA A 929 24.10 23.94 17.34
C ALA A 929 25.28 24.41 18.23
N SER A 930 26.52 24.05 17.89
CA SER A 930 27.67 24.85 18.33
C SER A 930 28.82 24.87 17.32
N GLY A 931 28.59 25.55 16.20
CA GLY A 931 29.64 26.08 15.32
C GLY A 931 30.49 27.17 15.99
N ASP A 932 31.08 26.86 17.14
CA ASP A 932 32.37 27.36 17.59
C ASP A 932 33.40 26.64 16.71
N GLY A 933 33.86 27.31 15.65
CA GLY A 933 34.69 26.70 14.60
C GLY A 933 36.06 26.24 15.07
N SER A 934 36.14 25.12 15.80
CA SER A 934 37.41 24.54 16.24
C SER A 934 37.54 23.01 16.14
N ASP A 935 36.62 22.27 15.52
CA ASP A 935 36.90 20.90 15.05
C ASP A 935 35.92 20.44 13.94
N PRO A 936 36.35 20.27 12.67
CA PRO A 936 35.49 19.78 11.58
C PRO A 936 35.53 18.24 11.42
N GLN A 937 35.95 17.47 12.44
CA GLN A 937 36.18 16.01 12.35
C GLN A 937 35.25 15.18 13.25
N GLY A 938 34.11 15.72 13.68
CA GLY A 938 33.26 15.11 14.72
C GLY A 938 31.87 14.62 14.30
N LEU A 939 31.48 14.79 13.02
CA LEU A 939 30.23 14.22 12.52
C LEU A 939 30.50 12.76 12.13
N VAL A 940 29.82 11.83 12.79
CA VAL A 940 29.88 10.39 12.50
C VAL A 940 28.45 9.90 12.46
N CYS A 941 28.15 8.97 11.55
CA CYS A 941 26.87 8.31 11.52
C CYS A 941 26.56 7.65 12.88
N PRO A 942 25.35 7.84 13.46
CA PRO A 942 25.01 7.26 14.76
C PRO A 942 24.67 5.77 14.70
N CYS A 943 24.51 5.17 13.51
CA CYS A 943 24.08 3.78 13.32
C CYS A 943 25.02 2.76 13.98
N GLU A 944 26.35 2.99 13.99
CA GLU A 944 27.33 2.11 14.66
C GLU A 944 27.13 1.98 16.19
N SER A 945 26.34 2.87 16.79
CA SER A 945 26.06 2.87 18.24
C SER A 945 24.76 2.17 18.62
N LEU A 946 24.00 1.71 17.63
CA LEU A 946 22.75 1.00 17.83
C LEU A 946 23.02 -0.51 17.99
N PRO A 947 22.22 -1.21 18.83
CA PRO A 947 22.35 -2.66 18.98
C PRO A 947 21.91 -3.37 17.70
N SER A 948 22.63 -4.42 17.30
CA SER A 948 22.22 -5.23 16.13
C SER A 948 20.93 -6.02 16.40
N SER A 949 20.21 -6.40 15.35
CA SER A 949 19.05 -7.30 15.43
C SER A 949 19.34 -8.54 16.28
N SER A 950 20.51 -9.16 16.06
CA SER A 950 20.97 -10.36 16.76
C SER A 950 21.23 -10.18 18.27
N GLU A 951 21.62 -8.97 18.70
CA GLU A 951 21.86 -8.62 20.10
C GLU A 951 20.54 -8.37 20.84
N LEU A 952 19.58 -7.71 20.18
CA LEU A 952 18.25 -7.48 20.73
C LEU A 952 17.44 -8.77 20.81
N ARG A 953 17.46 -9.60 19.76
CA ARG A 953 16.71 -10.87 19.71
C ARG A 953 17.09 -11.83 20.84
N GLN A 954 18.36 -11.91 21.21
CA GLN A 954 18.81 -12.73 22.35
C GLN A 954 18.39 -12.19 23.72
N SER A 955 17.94 -10.94 23.80
CA SER A 955 17.58 -10.26 25.04
C SER A 955 16.09 -10.29 25.36
N VAL A 956 15.24 -10.67 24.40
CA VAL A 956 13.79 -10.68 24.56
C VAL A 956 13.28 -12.10 24.79
N GLU A 957 12.75 -12.36 25.99
CA GLU A 957 12.00 -13.60 26.27
C GLU A 957 10.51 -13.39 25.97
N PRO A 958 9.81 -14.40 25.40
CA PRO A 958 8.37 -14.31 25.14
C PRO A 958 7.59 -14.04 26.44
N PRO A 959 6.52 -13.23 26.41
CA PRO A 959 5.70 -12.98 27.58
C PRO A 959 5.07 -14.27 28.13
N GLY A 960 4.89 -14.31 29.46
CA GLY A 960 4.26 -15.47 30.11
C GLY A 960 2.77 -15.55 29.79
N SER A 961 2.31 -16.68 29.25
CA SER A 961 0.90 -16.92 28.93
C SER A 961 0.11 -17.46 30.13
N ASP A 962 -1.14 -17.01 30.32
CA ASP A 962 -2.09 -17.61 31.26
C ASP A 962 -2.71 -18.90 30.71
N ARG A 963 -2.68 -19.09 29.38
CA ARG A 963 -3.24 -20.24 28.68
C ARG A 963 -2.46 -20.57 27.40
N ALA A 964 -2.24 -21.85 27.12
CA ALA A 964 -1.54 -22.31 25.91
C ALA A 964 -2.47 -23.16 25.01
N VAL A 965 -2.41 -22.90 23.71
CA VAL A 965 -3.16 -23.58 22.65
C VAL A 965 -2.21 -23.91 21.51
N VAL A 966 -2.30 -25.14 21.01
CA VAL A 966 -1.54 -25.63 19.86
C VAL A 966 -2.56 -26.11 18.84
N ALA A 967 -2.49 -25.57 17.63
CA ALA A 967 -3.34 -25.94 16.50
C ALA A 967 -2.87 -27.28 15.89
N SER A 968 -3.37 -27.61 14.71
CA SER A 968 -2.98 -28.79 13.94
C SER A 968 -1.96 -28.42 12.88
N ALA A 969 -1.21 -29.39 12.36
CA ALA A 969 -0.28 -29.16 11.24
C ALA A 969 -1.00 -29.07 9.87
N ASN A 970 -2.17 -28.46 9.79
CA ASN A 970 -2.84 -28.10 8.53
C ASN A 970 -3.48 -26.73 8.73
N ASP A 971 -3.85 -26.06 7.63
CA ASP A 971 -4.50 -24.75 7.63
C ASP A 971 -5.61 -24.62 8.69
N ASP A 972 -5.31 -23.82 9.72
CA ASP A 972 -6.13 -23.62 10.89
C ASP A 972 -6.61 -22.17 10.98
N PHE A 973 -7.75 -22.00 11.63
CA PHE A 973 -8.33 -20.68 11.87
C PHE A 973 -8.69 -20.60 13.35
N TYR A 974 -7.94 -19.79 14.11
CA TYR A 974 -8.03 -19.73 15.56
C TYR A 974 -8.30 -18.31 16.07
N TRP A 975 -9.29 -18.20 16.95
CA TRP A 975 -9.60 -16.98 17.69
C TRP A 975 -9.23 -17.13 19.16
N GLY A 976 -8.35 -16.25 19.62
CA GLY A 976 -7.97 -16.03 21.01
C GLY A 976 -9.10 -15.43 21.85
N THR A 977 -8.79 -15.12 23.10
CA THR A 977 -9.70 -14.52 24.06
C THR A 977 -9.08 -13.27 24.69
N PRO A 978 -9.83 -12.50 25.50
CA PRO A 978 -9.29 -11.29 26.14
C PRO A 978 -8.21 -11.52 27.24
N GLU A 979 -7.58 -12.69 27.30
CA GLU A 979 -6.57 -13.07 28.31
C GLU A 979 -5.24 -13.36 27.60
N ASN A 980 -4.10 -13.13 28.26
CA ASN A 980 -2.78 -13.42 27.68
C ASN A 980 -2.62 -14.90 27.33
N GLU A 981 -2.44 -15.19 26.06
CA GLU A 981 -2.44 -16.54 25.49
C GLU A 981 -1.15 -16.88 24.76
N ALA A 982 -0.82 -18.17 24.69
CA ALA A 982 0.19 -18.70 23.79
C ALA A 982 -0.53 -19.53 22.72
N ILE A 983 -0.41 -19.13 21.47
CA ILE A 983 -1.05 -19.73 20.30
C ILE A 983 0.07 -20.19 19.36
N SER A 984 0.05 -21.45 18.91
CA SER A 984 1.00 -21.97 17.91
C SER A 984 0.23 -22.67 16.79
N GLY A 985 0.55 -22.28 15.54
CA GLY A 985 -0.03 -22.78 14.29
C GLY A 985 0.49 -24.15 13.90
N LEU A 986 1.82 -24.35 13.97
CA LEU A 986 2.57 -25.50 13.42
C LEU A 986 2.73 -25.36 11.90
N ASP A 987 2.78 -26.48 11.15
CA ASP A 987 2.83 -26.40 9.69
C ASP A 987 1.42 -26.04 9.12
N GLY A 988 1.26 -25.13 8.17
CA GLY A 988 -0.06 -24.80 7.60
C GLY A 988 -0.12 -23.43 6.94
N PHE A 989 -1.25 -23.06 6.32
CA PHE A 989 -1.61 -21.64 6.19
C PHE A 989 -2.57 -21.33 7.33
N ASP A 990 -2.09 -20.67 8.38
CA ASP A 990 -2.84 -20.47 9.61
C ASP A 990 -3.30 -19.02 9.74
N TYR A 991 -4.51 -18.85 10.27
CA TYR A 991 -5.07 -17.54 10.60
C TYR A 991 -5.26 -17.46 12.11
N LEU A 992 -4.38 -16.71 12.78
CA LEU A 992 -4.26 -16.67 14.24
C LEU A 992 -4.54 -15.25 14.76
N LEU A 993 -5.44 -15.12 15.73
CA LEU A 993 -5.84 -13.82 16.31
C LEU A 993 -5.75 -13.85 17.82
N GLY A 994 -4.99 -12.93 18.41
CA GLY A 994 -4.84 -12.73 19.87
C GLY A 994 -6.11 -12.15 20.52
N MET A 995 -6.62 -11.05 19.96
CA MET A 995 -7.80 -10.27 20.41
C MET A 995 -7.47 -9.16 21.40
N GLU A 996 -7.58 -9.39 22.71
CA GLU A 996 -7.14 -8.44 23.74
C GLU A 996 -6.20 -9.21 24.66
N GLY A 997 -5.08 -8.65 25.08
CA GLY A 997 -4.13 -9.39 25.91
C GLY A 997 -2.71 -8.92 25.66
N GLY A 998 -1.74 -9.58 26.29
CA GLY A 998 -0.37 -9.58 25.78
C GLY A 998 -0.07 -11.01 25.38
N ASP A 999 -0.37 -11.33 24.13
CA ASP A 999 -0.40 -12.66 23.57
C ASP A 999 0.96 -13.04 22.98
N ARG A 1000 1.20 -14.34 22.88
CA ARG A 1000 2.32 -14.96 22.15
C ARG A 1000 1.72 -15.77 21.02
N ILE A 1001 1.98 -15.39 19.79
CA ILE A 1001 1.43 -16.03 18.60
C ILE A 1001 2.58 -16.52 17.73
N GLU A 1002 2.60 -17.81 17.43
CA GLU A 1002 3.60 -18.49 16.60
C GLU A 1002 2.90 -19.08 15.37
N GLY A 1003 3.28 -18.66 14.17
CA GLY A 1003 2.87 -19.30 12.92
C GLY A 1003 3.53 -20.67 12.79
N ASP A 1004 4.84 -20.70 13.06
CA ASP A 1004 5.78 -21.83 12.92
C ASP A 1004 6.18 -22.07 11.46
N GLY A 1005 5.35 -22.72 10.63
CA GLY A 1005 5.77 -23.08 9.28
C GLY A 1005 4.64 -22.99 8.26
N GLY A 1006 4.92 -22.36 7.13
CA GLY A 1006 3.96 -22.07 6.09
C GLY A 1006 3.77 -20.57 5.97
N ASN A 1007 2.69 -20.15 5.32
CA ASN A 1007 2.48 -18.74 5.03
C ASN A 1007 1.31 -18.30 5.91
N ASP A 1008 1.58 -17.78 7.07
CA ASP A 1008 0.61 -17.55 8.11
C ASP A 1008 0.16 -16.09 8.16
N LEU A 1009 -1.02 -15.87 8.73
CA LEU A 1009 -1.58 -14.55 8.95
C LEU A 1009 -1.91 -14.38 10.43
N LEU A 1010 -1.07 -13.59 11.09
CA LEU A 1010 -1.08 -13.36 12.54
C LEU A 1010 -1.58 -11.96 12.86
N HIS A 1011 -2.49 -11.85 13.83
CA HIS A 1011 -2.98 -10.57 14.34
C HIS A 1011 -2.93 -10.53 15.87
N GLY A 1012 -2.12 -9.64 16.44
CA GLY A 1012 -2.11 -9.37 17.89
C GLY A 1012 -3.42 -8.71 18.33
N ASN A 1013 -3.75 -7.59 17.67
CA ASN A 1013 -4.93 -6.73 17.87
C ASN A 1013 -4.80 -5.69 18.99
N ILE A 1014 -4.98 -6.05 20.27
CA ILE A 1014 -4.97 -5.07 21.37
C ILE A 1014 -4.11 -5.59 22.52
N GLY A 1015 -3.11 -4.78 22.86
CA GLY A 1015 -2.19 -4.98 23.95
C GLY A 1015 -0.84 -5.47 23.43
N ASN A 1016 0.19 -5.44 24.28
CA ASN A 1016 1.57 -5.68 23.88
C ASN A 1016 1.81 -7.16 23.54
N ASP A 1017 1.75 -7.47 22.26
CA ASP A 1017 1.79 -8.82 21.72
C ASP A 1017 3.19 -9.21 21.21
N TRP A 1018 3.44 -10.51 21.19
CA TRP A 1018 4.63 -11.14 20.64
C TRP A 1018 4.19 -12.05 19.49
N LEU A 1019 4.60 -11.74 18.26
CA LEU A 1019 4.24 -12.48 17.05
C LEU A 1019 5.51 -13.00 16.39
N ASP A 1020 5.52 -14.27 15.97
CA ASP A 1020 6.60 -14.91 15.23
C ASP A 1020 5.98 -15.71 14.08
N GLY A 1021 6.26 -15.30 12.85
CA GLY A 1021 5.78 -15.96 11.63
C GLY A 1021 6.39 -17.34 11.50
N GLY A 1022 7.72 -17.39 11.46
CA GLY A 1022 8.48 -18.62 11.46
C GLY A 1022 9.16 -18.86 10.11
N VAL A 1023 8.76 -19.89 9.37
CA VAL A 1023 9.33 -20.19 8.05
C VAL A 1023 8.23 -20.15 7.01
N GLY A 1024 8.37 -19.30 5.99
CA GLY A 1024 7.45 -19.12 4.87
C GLY A 1024 6.98 -17.66 4.80
N ASP A 1025 6.35 -17.26 3.69
CA ASP A 1025 5.99 -15.85 3.49
C ASP A 1025 4.78 -15.48 4.36
N ASP A 1026 5.04 -14.93 5.54
CA ASP A 1026 4.08 -14.62 6.58
C ASP A 1026 3.55 -13.18 6.49
N THR A 1027 2.40 -12.93 7.10
CA THR A 1027 1.87 -11.58 7.28
C THR A 1027 1.48 -11.35 8.73
N LEU A 1028 2.15 -10.39 9.38
CA LEU A 1028 2.00 -10.11 10.80
C LEU A 1028 1.44 -8.70 11.03
N PHE A 1029 0.40 -8.59 11.85
CA PHE A 1029 -0.18 -7.33 12.30
C PHE A 1029 -0.09 -7.24 13.83
N GLY A 1030 0.70 -6.29 14.35
CA GLY A 1030 0.81 -6.04 15.80
C GLY A 1030 -0.53 -5.56 16.35
N GLY A 1031 -1.01 -4.45 15.84
CA GLY A 1031 -2.37 -3.96 16.10
C GLY A 1031 -2.37 -2.70 16.95
N LYS A 1032 -2.38 -2.83 18.28
CA LYS A 1032 -2.41 -1.68 19.20
C LYS A 1032 -1.57 -1.95 20.43
N ASP A 1033 -0.97 -0.86 20.92
CA ASP A 1033 0.00 -0.84 22.00
C ASP A 1033 1.36 -1.38 21.50
N ASP A 1034 2.40 -1.40 22.35
CA ASP A 1034 3.78 -1.64 21.86
C ASP A 1034 4.02 -3.16 21.63
N ASP A 1035 4.12 -3.56 20.37
CA ASP A 1035 4.21 -4.95 19.91
C ASP A 1035 5.62 -5.36 19.47
N LEU A 1036 5.87 -6.66 19.43
CA LEU A 1036 7.12 -7.26 18.97
C LEU A 1036 6.85 -8.35 17.92
N LEU A 1037 7.33 -8.12 16.70
CA LEU A 1037 7.06 -8.97 15.54
C LEU A 1037 8.38 -9.56 15.01
N PHE A 1038 8.35 -10.85 14.68
CA PHE A 1038 9.40 -11.58 13.98
C PHE A 1038 8.82 -12.18 12.70
N GLY A 1039 9.36 -11.83 11.53
CA GLY A 1039 8.99 -12.45 10.25
C GLY A 1039 9.49 -13.89 10.24
N GLY A 1040 10.80 -14.03 10.27
CA GLY A 1040 11.49 -15.28 10.53
C GLY A 1040 12.38 -15.67 9.37
N GLY A 1041 11.85 -16.28 8.33
CA GLY A 1041 12.63 -16.55 7.14
C GLY A 1041 11.73 -16.75 5.95
N ASP A 1042 12.26 -16.46 4.75
CA ASP A 1042 11.47 -16.20 3.54
C ASP A 1042 10.84 -14.79 3.57
N ASN A 1043 9.99 -14.42 2.60
CA ASN A 1043 9.65 -13.02 2.37
C ASN A 1043 8.38 -12.59 3.12
N ASP A 1044 8.54 -11.87 4.21
CA ASP A 1044 7.49 -11.54 5.16
C ASP A 1044 6.93 -10.13 4.99
N ALA A 1045 5.70 -9.93 5.47
CA ALA A 1045 5.05 -8.63 5.53
C ALA A 1045 4.66 -8.28 6.99
N LEU A 1046 5.38 -7.34 7.60
CA LEU A 1046 5.21 -6.95 9.00
C LEU A 1046 4.62 -5.54 9.13
N PHE A 1047 3.57 -5.42 9.94
CA PHE A 1047 2.86 -4.16 10.20
C PHE A 1047 2.76 -3.89 11.71
N GLY A 1048 3.40 -2.83 12.20
CA GLY A 1048 3.31 -2.42 13.62
C GLY A 1048 1.93 -1.84 14.00
N ASP A 1049 1.30 -1.13 13.06
CA ASP A 1049 -0.01 -0.47 13.20
C ASP A 1049 -0.07 0.71 14.18
N TRP A 1050 -0.22 0.48 15.49
CA TRP A 1050 -0.37 1.53 16.50
C TRP A 1050 0.38 1.16 17.78
N GLY A 1051 1.61 1.63 17.92
CA GLY A 1051 2.41 1.32 19.09
C GLY A 1051 3.77 1.93 18.90
N ASN A 1052 4.67 1.82 19.87
CA ASN A 1052 6.09 1.95 19.56
C ASN A 1052 6.59 0.51 19.37
N ASP A 1053 6.46 0.04 18.14
CA ASP A 1053 6.60 -1.36 17.80
C ASP A 1053 8.06 -1.69 17.47
N THR A 1054 8.41 -2.97 17.61
CA THR A 1054 9.71 -3.47 17.17
C THR A 1054 9.50 -4.63 16.21
N LEU A 1055 9.97 -4.47 14.98
CA LEU A 1055 9.81 -5.41 13.88
C LEU A 1055 11.18 -5.94 13.47
N PHE A 1056 11.32 -7.26 13.43
CA PHE A 1056 12.49 -7.97 12.92
C PHE A 1056 12.02 -8.85 11.76
N ALA A 1057 12.42 -8.57 10.53
CA ALA A 1057 12.00 -9.42 9.42
C ALA A 1057 12.88 -10.68 9.28
N ASP A 1058 14.14 -10.61 9.72
CA ASP A 1058 15.13 -11.71 9.73
C ASP A 1058 15.64 -12.02 8.30
N ASP A 1059 15.59 -13.25 7.78
CA ASP A 1059 16.18 -13.58 6.45
C ASP A 1059 15.09 -13.59 5.35
N GLY A 1060 15.08 -12.64 4.41
CA GLY A 1060 14.05 -12.54 3.37
C GLY A 1060 14.20 -11.27 2.54
N ASP A 1061 13.54 -11.18 1.38
CA ASP A 1061 13.28 -9.85 0.79
C ASP A 1061 11.92 -9.37 1.35
N ASP A 1062 11.96 -8.62 2.45
CA ASP A 1062 10.82 -8.38 3.33
C ASP A 1062 10.16 -7.02 3.10
N PHE A 1063 8.92 -6.90 3.59
CA PHE A 1063 8.19 -5.63 3.67
C PHE A 1063 7.85 -5.28 5.12
N LEU A 1064 8.36 -4.14 5.60
CA LEU A 1064 8.09 -3.66 6.95
C LEU A 1064 7.38 -2.30 6.92
N ASN A 1065 6.38 -2.11 7.78
CA ASN A 1065 5.71 -0.82 7.96
C ASN A 1065 5.37 -0.52 9.44
N GLY A 1066 6.05 0.47 10.01
CA GLY A 1066 5.82 0.92 11.40
C GLY A 1066 4.47 1.59 11.59
N ASN A 1067 3.96 2.24 10.54
CA ASN A 1067 2.70 2.99 10.47
C ASN A 1067 2.62 4.24 11.36
N ARG A 1068 2.59 4.10 12.69
CA ARG A 1068 2.35 5.23 13.60
C ARG A 1068 3.14 5.09 14.89
N GLN A 1069 3.69 6.24 15.30
CA GLN A 1069 4.50 6.44 16.51
C GLN A 1069 5.94 6.04 16.26
N ASN A 1070 6.74 5.83 17.30
CA ASN A 1070 8.18 5.73 17.13
C ASN A 1070 8.58 4.27 17.09
N ASP A 1071 8.82 3.74 15.91
CA ASP A 1071 9.02 2.33 15.66
C ASP A 1071 10.49 1.99 15.42
N TRP A 1072 10.83 0.72 15.67
CA TRP A 1072 12.14 0.15 15.40
C TRP A 1072 12.00 -0.97 14.38
N LEU A 1073 12.55 -0.78 13.19
CA LEU A 1073 12.41 -1.69 12.06
C LEU A 1073 13.78 -2.21 11.63
N TYR A 1074 13.93 -3.53 11.61
CA TYR A 1074 15.13 -4.23 11.18
C TYR A 1074 14.78 -5.13 9.99
N GLY A 1075 15.34 -4.84 8.83
CA GLY A 1075 15.21 -5.65 7.61
C GLY A 1075 15.83 -7.03 7.85
N GLY A 1076 17.15 -7.06 8.00
CA GLY A 1076 17.87 -8.29 8.32
C GLY A 1076 18.68 -8.73 7.12
N GLY A 1077 18.35 -9.86 6.51
CA GLY A 1077 19.10 -10.42 5.39
C GLY A 1077 18.28 -10.58 4.13
N GLY A 1078 18.50 -9.75 3.12
CA GLY A 1078 17.84 -9.77 1.82
C GLY A 1078 17.57 -8.34 1.38
N ASN A 1079 16.83 -8.13 0.29
CA ASN A 1079 16.58 -6.79 -0.23
C ASN A 1079 15.22 -6.30 0.27
N ASP A 1080 15.25 -5.58 1.36
CA ASP A 1080 14.08 -5.22 2.13
C ASP A 1080 13.47 -3.90 1.67
N THR A 1081 12.16 -3.78 1.87
CA THR A 1081 11.43 -2.52 1.71
C THR A 1081 10.86 -2.08 3.05
N ILE A 1082 11.43 -1.02 3.62
CA ILE A 1082 11.14 -0.58 5.00
C ILE A 1082 10.49 0.80 4.98
N HIS A 1083 9.32 0.93 5.59
CA HIS A 1083 8.59 2.18 5.78
C HIS A 1083 8.45 2.52 7.27
N GLY A 1084 9.05 3.64 7.71
CA GLY A 1084 8.92 4.12 9.09
C GLY A 1084 7.49 4.52 9.41
N GLY A 1085 6.93 5.41 8.58
CA GLY A 1085 5.52 5.77 8.63
C GLY A 1085 5.28 7.16 9.19
N LYS A 1086 5.12 7.29 10.51
CA LYS A 1086 4.82 8.59 11.14
C LYS A 1086 5.44 8.68 12.51
N GLN A 1087 5.99 9.87 12.78
CA GLN A 1087 6.78 10.19 13.97
C GLN A 1087 8.22 9.77 13.76
N ASN A 1088 8.98 9.60 14.83
CA ASN A 1088 10.43 9.52 14.72
C ASN A 1088 10.85 8.06 14.79
N ASP A 1089 11.08 7.47 13.63
CA ASP A 1089 11.34 6.05 13.45
C ASP A 1089 12.84 5.76 13.36
N THR A 1090 13.22 4.51 13.65
CA THR A 1090 14.58 3.99 13.48
C THR A 1090 14.54 2.77 12.57
N LEU A 1091 15.15 2.89 11.39
CA LEU A 1091 15.15 1.87 10.36
C LEU A 1091 16.59 1.39 10.12
N MET A 1092 16.78 0.08 10.02
CA MET A 1092 18.02 -0.57 9.62
C MET A 1092 17.75 -1.58 8.51
N GLY A 1093 18.43 -1.46 7.39
CA GLY A 1093 18.42 -2.45 6.31
C GLY A 1093 19.16 -3.72 6.70
N GLU A 1094 20.33 -3.54 7.32
CA GLU A 1094 21.28 -4.61 7.70
C GLU A 1094 22.04 -5.20 6.50
N TRP A 1095 21.64 -6.34 5.92
CA TRP A 1095 22.35 -7.00 4.82
C TRP A 1095 21.47 -7.09 3.57
N GLY A 1096 21.89 -6.49 2.46
CA GLY A 1096 21.24 -6.62 1.16
C GLY A 1096 21.07 -5.27 0.47
N ASP A 1097 20.60 -5.24 -0.77
CA ASP A 1097 20.37 -3.97 -1.49
C ASP A 1097 18.97 -3.45 -1.11
N ASP A 1098 18.87 -2.68 -0.03
CA ASP A 1098 17.61 -2.32 0.63
C ASP A 1098 16.98 -1.02 0.09
N THR A 1099 15.68 -0.86 0.29
CA THR A 1099 14.97 0.40 0.06
C THR A 1099 14.26 0.88 1.32
N LEU A 1100 14.75 1.99 1.89
CA LEU A 1100 14.28 2.51 3.17
C LEU A 1100 13.62 3.88 3.00
N PHE A 1101 12.43 4.03 3.58
CA PHE A 1101 11.65 5.27 3.59
C PHE A 1101 11.41 5.72 5.04
N GLY A 1102 11.98 6.87 5.44
CA GLY A 1102 11.64 7.51 6.72
C GLY A 1102 10.15 7.94 6.75
N ASP A 1103 9.68 8.47 5.62
CA ASP A 1103 8.31 8.94 5.38
C ASP A 1103 7.98 10.30 6.02
N LEU A 1104 7.60 10.36 7.30
CA LEU A 1104 7.10 11.59 7.92
C LEU A 1104 7.65 11.79 9.34
N ASP A 1105 8.08 13.02 9.62
CA ASP A 1105 8.72 13.48 10.86
C ASP A 1105 10.21 13.08 10.91
N ASP A 1106 10.92 13.24 12.04
CA ASP A 1106 12.39 13.21 12.04
C ASP A 1106 12.92 11.79 12.27
N ASP A 1107 13.48 11.17 11.24
CA ASP A 1107 13.85 9.74 11.24
C ASP A 1107 15.37 9.48 11.29
N LEU A 1108 15.72 8.28 11.75
CA LEU A 1108 17.06 7.71 11.61
C LEU A 1108 17.01 6.50 10.67
N VAL A 1109 17.66 6.61 9.53
CA VAL A 1109 17.64 5.59 8.46
C VAL A 1109 19.07 5.12 8.19
N CYS A 1110 19.31 3.81 8.37
CA CYS A 1110 20.60 3.17 8.20
C CYS A 1110 20.49 2.07 7.13
N GLY A 1111 21.21 2.18 6.01
CA GLY A 1111 21.26 1.14 4.96
C GLY A 1111 22.05 -0.08 5.43
N ASN A 1112 23.27 0.17 5.89
CA ASN A 1112 24.25 -0.83 6.36
C ASN A 1112 25.02 -1.50 5.23
N GLU A 1113 24.96 -2.82 5.04
CA GLU A 1113 25.75 -3.51 4.00
C GLU A 1113 24.90 -3.73 2.75
N GLY A 1114 25.28 -3.14 1.62
CA GLY A 1114 24.61 -3.37 0.33
C GLY A 1114 24.46 -2.08 -0.45
N ARG A 1115 23.86 -2.15 -1.64
CA ARG A 1115 23.63 -0.93 -2.45
C ARG A 1115 22.24 -0.42 -2.22
N ASP A 1116 22.12 0.46 -1.24
CA ASP A 1116 20.86 0.83 -0.67
C ASP A 1116 20.27 2.08 -1.32
N VAL A 1117 18.96 2.20 -1.23
CA VAL A 1117 18.21 3.40 -1.61
C VAL A 1117 17.49 3.96 -0.39
N LEU A 1118 17.99 5.07 0.14
CA LEU A 1118 17.46 5.72 1.33
C LEU A 1118 16.70 6.99 0.96
N LEU A 1119 15.48 7.14 1.48
CA LEU A 1119 14.63 8.31 1.29
C LEU A 1119 14.12 8.83 2.65
N GLY A 1120 14.61 9.98 3.09
CA GLY A 1120 14.15 10.63 4.34
C GLY A 1120 12.73 11.19 4.20
N ASN A 1121 12.41 11.66 3.00
CA ASN A 1121 11.10 12.22 2.60
C ASN A 1121 10.74 13.55 3.29
N VAL A 1122 10.21 13.55 4.51
CA VAL A 1122 9.75 14.77 5.19
C VAL A 1122 10.14 14.72 6.64
N GLY A 1123 11.13 15.49 7.04
CA GLY A 1123 11.69 15.38 8.37
C GLY A 1123 13.00 16.12 8.47
N LYS A 1124 13.58 16.17 9.65
CA LYS A 1124 15.01 16.45 9.78
C LYS A 1124 15.70 15.12 10.00
N ASP A 1125 16.02 14.49 8.89
CA ASP A 1125 16.40 13.10 8.89
C ASP A 1125 17.91 12.94 9.02
N VAL A 1126 18.32 11.81 9.61
CA VAL A 1126 19.70 11.36 9.60
C VAL A 1126 19.74 10.08 8.78
N LEU A 1127 20.42 10.13 7.64
CA LEU A 1127 20.51 9.01 6.71
C LEU A 1127 21.96 8.58 6.57
N CYS A 1128 22.22 7.29 6.73
CA CYS A 1128 23.53 6.69 6.53
C CYS A 1128 23.42 5.56 5.51
N GLY A 1129 24.10 5.69 4.36
CA GLY A 1129 24.20 4.66 3.34
C GLY A 1129 24.84 3.41 3.92
N GLY A 1130 26.16 3.46 4.14
CA GLY A 1130 26.88 2.39 4.81
C GLY A 1130 28.04 1.87 3.97
N LEU A 1131 28.08 0.57 3.72
CA LEU A 1131 29.07 -0.06 2.85
C LEU A 1131 28.46 -0.31 1.48
N ASP A 1132 29.28 -0.18 0.44
CA ASP A 1132 28.93 -0.31 -0.98
C ASP A 1132 28.24 0.95 -1.57
N ASP A 1133 27.94 0.92 -2.87
CA ASP A 1133 27.55 2.11 -3.64
C ASP A 1133 26.08 2.49 -3.41
N ASP A 1134 25.83 3.48 -2.55
CA ASP A 1134 24.49 3.84 -2.09
C ASP A 1134 23.84 5.01 -2.85
N THR A 1135 22.52 5.11 -2.75
CA THR A 1135 21.75 6.28 -3.20
C THR A 1135 20.92 6.86 -2.06
N VAL A 1136 21.28 8.06 -1.60
CA VAL A 1136 20.65 8.70 -0.44
C VAL A 1136 19.97 10.02 -0.83
N TYR A 1137 18.67 10.11 -0.55
CA TYR A 1137 17.84 11.30 -0.75
C TYR A 1137 17.32 11.84 0.59
N GLY A 1138 17.77 13.03 1.00
CA GLY A 1138 17.30 13.67 2.25
C GLY A 1138 15.81 13.98 2.21
N GLY A 1139 15.37 14.65 1.13
CA GLY A 1139 13.96 14.91 0.89
C GLY A 1139 13.59 16.35 1.18
N LYS A 1140 12.82 16.62 2.24
CA LYS A 1140 12.40 17.98 2.62
C LYS A 1140 12.87 18.29 4.02
N ASP A 1141 13.15 19.58 4.24
CA ASP A 1141 13.65 20.16 5.49
C ASP A 1141 15.18 19.94 5.61
N ASP A 1142 15.82 20.26 6.74
CA ASP A 1142 17.30 20.34 6.78
C ASP A 1142 17.86 19.01 7.34
N ASP A 1143 18.45 18.19 6.48
CA ASP A 1143 18.85 16.79 6.73
C ASP A 1143 20.37 16.62 6.95
N VAL A 1144 20.77 15.46 7.45
CA VAL A 1144 22.17 15.02 7.56
C VAL A 1144 22.35 13.69 6.83
N LEU A 1145 23.18 13.69 5.79
CA LEU A 1145 23.43 12.53 4.94
C LEU A 1145 24.89 12.08 5.06
N PHE A 1146 25.09 10.77 5.20
CA PHE A 1146 26.38 10.09 5.16
C PHE A 1146 26.35 9.03 4.06
N GLY A 1147 27.26 9.10 3.08
CA GLY A 1147 27.47 8.01 2.11
C GLY A 1147 28.28 6.87 2.73
N GLU A 1148 29.33 7.22 3.47
CA GLU A 1148 30.24 6.32 4.17
C GLU A 1148 31.25 5.61 3.24
N ALA A 1149 31.05 4.39 2.78
CA ALA A 1149 32.06 3.68 1.99
C ALA A 1149 31.48 3.11 0.69
N GLY A 1150 31.70 3.77 -0.43
CA GLY A 1150 31.15 3.39 -1.73
C GLY A 1150 31.34 4.50 -2.76
N ASP A 1151 31.04 4.26 -4.03
CA ASP A 1151 30.85 5.34 -5.01
C ASP A 1151 29.38 5.86 -4.90
N ASP A 1152 29.11 6.74 -3.94
CA ASP A 1152 27.73 7.06 -3.54
C ASP A 1152 27.06 8.15 -4.39
N VAL A 1153 25.73 8.17 -4.39
CA VAL A 1153 24.91 9.26 -4.95
C VAL A 1153 24.10 9.92 -3.85
N LEU A 1154 24.48 11.16 -3.50
CA LEU A 1154 23.91 11.87 -2.36
C LEU A 1154 23.17 13.13 -2.81
N SER A 1155 21.89 13.25 -2.45
CA SER A 1155 21.04 14.40 -2.78
C SER A 1155 20.30 14.90 -1.54
N GLY A 1156 20.65 16.10 -1.06
CA GLY A 1156 19.88 16.75 0.01
C GLY A 1156 18.47 17.16 -0.42
N ASP A 1157 18.22 17.29 -1.73
CA ASP A 1157 16.96 17.77 -2.29
C ASP A 1157 16.52 19.14 -1.72
N LEU A 1158 15.42 19.23 -0.97
CA LEU A 1158 14.80 20.48 -0.51
C LEU A 1158 15.17 20.79 0.94
N GLY A 1159 16.37 21.30 1.17
CA GLY A 1159 16.86 21.54 2.52
C GLY A 1159 18.15 22.32 2.51
N ASN A 1160 18.60 22.87 3.64
CA ASN A 1160 20.01 23.23 3.75
C ASN A 1160 20.70 22.10 4.48
N ASP A 1161 21.11 21.12 3.70
CA ASP A 1161 21.51 19.83 4.22
C ASP A 1161 23.00 19.81 4.54
N ILE A 1162 23.40 18.88 5.40
CA ILE A 1162 24.80 18.55 5.64
C ILE A 1162 25.05 17.21 4.96
N VAL A 1163 26.00 17.16 4.03
CA VAL A 1163 26.29 15.96 3.25
C VAL A 1163 27.76 15.59 3.41
N VAL A 1164 28.00 14.34 3.78
CA VAL A 1164 29.33 13.73 3.94
C VAL A 1164 29.40 12.56 2.97
N GLY A 1165 30.35 12.61 2.03
CA GLY A 1165 30.55 11.55 1.03
C GLY A 1165 31.16 10.30 1.67
N GLY A 1166 32.31 10.49 2.33
CA GLY A 1166 33.08 9.39 2.89
C GLY A 1166 34.16 8.92 1.91
N ALA A 1167 34.27 7.60 1.74
CA ALA A 1167 35.33 6.96 0.98
C ALA A 1167 34.80 6.37 -0.31
N GLY A 1168 35.32 6.85 -1.44
CA GLY A 1168 34.99 6.31 -2.76
C GLY A 1168 34.92 7.47 -3.73
N ARG A 1169 34.16 7.33 -4.82
CA ARG A 1169 33.98 8.39 -5.80
C ARG A 1169 32.54 8.86 -5.83
N ASP A 1170 32.27 9.86 -5.00
CA ASP A 1170 30.91 10.25 -4.68
C ASP A 1170 30.34 11.27 -5.66
N ARG A 1171 29.02 11.28 -5.76
CA ARG A 1171 28.23 12.15 -6.63
C ARG A 1171 27.25 12.96 -5.80
N PHE A 1172 27.63 14.20 -5.50
CA PHE A 1172 26.78 15.14 -4.79
C PHE A 1172 25.82 15.83 -5.78
N VAL A 1173 24.54 15.52 -5.70
CA VAL A 1173 23.53 15.98 -6.64
C VAL A 1173 23.14 17.43 -6.33
N LEU A 1174 23.35 18.32 -7.30
CA LEU A 1174 22.96 19.72 -7.24
C LEU A 1174 21.79 19.99 -8.19
N ARG A 1175 20.80 20.72 -7.69
CA ARG A 1175 19.58 21.06 -8.43
C ARG A 1175 19.30 22.56 -8.34
N GLU A 1176 18.71 23.13 -9.38
CA GLU A 1176 18.33 24.57 -9.35
C GLU A 1176 17.29 24.85 -8.25
N ASP A 1177 16.38 23.89 -8.05
CA ASP A 1177 15.27 23.93 -7.10
C ASP A 1177 15.58 23.32 -5.72
N GLY A 1178 16.77 22.74 -5.51
CA GLY A 1178 17.20 22.20 -4.20
C GLY A 1178 17.45 23.29 -3.16
N GLY A 1179 18.05 23.01 -2.00
CA GLY A 1179 18.42 24.09 -1.07
C GLY A 1179 19.87 24.54 -1.18
N HIS A 1180 20.51 24.83 -0.05
CA HIS A 1180 21.90 25.31 0.00
C HIS A 1180 22.71 24.40 0.91
N ASP A 1181 23.27 23.37 0.29
CA ASP A 1181 23.83 22.23 1.02
C ASP A 1181 25.28 22.51 1.43
N VAL A 1182 25.72 21.88 2.50
CA VAL A 1182 27.10 21.93 2.98
C VAL A 1182 27.72 20.56 2.76
N ILE A 1183 28.64 20.48 1.81
CA ILE A 1183 29.41 19.27 1.52
C ILE A 1183 30.72 19.35 2.29
N VAL A 1184 30.96 18.39 3.19
CA VAL A 1184 31.99 18.52 4.23
C VAL A 1184 33.37 18.04 3.78
N ASP A 1185 33.44 16.99 2.96
CA ASP A 1185 34.66 16.21 2.70
C ASP A 1185 34.99 15.99 1.22
N PHE A 1186 34.36 16.73 0.30
CA PHE A 1186 34.58 16.65 -1.15
C PHE A 1186 36.07 16.52 -1.57
N GLU A 1187 36.45 15.41 -2.18
CA GLU A 1187 37.80 15.13 -2.68
C GLU A 1187 37.95 15.52 -4.16
N VAL A 1188 38.71 16.59 -4.42
CA VAL A 1188 38.93 17.11 -5.77
C VAL A 1188 39.59 16.09 -6.71
N GLY A 1189 39.00 15.87 -7.88
CA GLY A 1189 39.49 14.93 -8.89
C GLY A 1189 39.13 13.47 -8.62
N VAL A 1190 38.48 13.19 -7.49
CA VAL A 1190 37.80 11.93 -7.20
C VAL A 1190 36.31 12.21 -7.34
N ASP A 1191 35.72 12.95 -6.40
CA ASP A 1191 34.28 13.21 -6.34
C ASP A 1191 33.78 14.13 -7.44
N LEU A 1192 32.47 14.07 -7.66
CA LEU A 1192 31.77 14.80 -8.70
C LEU A 1192 30.58 15.57 -8.14
N LEU A 1193 30.43 16.82 -8.59
CA LEU A 1193 29.17 17.55 -8.46
C LEU A 1193 28.25 17.15 -9.61
N ALA A 1194 27.20 16.42 -9.27
CA ALA A 1194 26.21 15.87 -10.18
C ALA A 1194 25.13 16.91 -10.48
N LEU A 1195 25.16 17.51 -11.67
CA LEU A 1195 24.20 18.54 -12.07
C LEU A 1195 22.92 17.90 -12.62
N SER A 1196 21.79 18.17 -11.96
CA SER A 1196 20.46 17.69 -12.35
C SER A 1196 19.48 18.86 -12.56
N GLY A 1197 18.23 18.57 -12.95
CA GLY A 1197 17.15 19.57 -13.06
C GLY A 1197 17.34 20.60 -14.17
N GLY A 1198 18.14 20.30 -15.21
CA GLY A 1198 18.42 21.21 -16.33
C GLY A 1198 19.62 22.14 -16.11
N LEU A 1199 20.35 21.99 -15.00
CA LEU A 1199 21.65 22.62 -14.82
C LEU A 1199 22.64 22.13 -15.86
N THR A 1200 23.53 23.03 -16.27
CA THR A 1200 24.63 22.72 -17.20
C THR A 1200 25.95 23.20 -16.60
N PRO A 1201 27.10 22.62 -16.97
CA PRO A 1201 28.39 23.06 -16.45
C PRO A 1201 28.65 24.57 -16.64
N ASP A 1202 28.17 25.15 -17.74
CA ASP A 1202 28.32 26.59 -18.03
C ASP A 1202 27.43 27.50 -17.15
N ALA A 1203 26.42 26.92 -16.48
CA ALA A 1203 25.48 27.63 -15.61
C ALA A 1203 25.95 27.70 -14.14
N VAL A 1204 27.07 27.06 -13.80
CA VAL A 1204 27.60 27.00 -12.43
C VAL A 1204 28.95 27.74 -12.37
N GLU A 1205 29.16 28.50 -11.29
CA GLU A 1205 30.44 29.14 -11.00
C GLU A 1205 30.91 28.85 -9.57
N PHE A 1206 32.23 28.68 -9.43
CA PHE A 1206 32.91 28.48 -8.15
C PHE A 1206 33.47 29.81 -7.64
N VAL A 1207 33.14 30.18 -6.40
CA VAL A 1207 33.56 31.44 -5.78
C VAL A 1207 34.16 31.17 -4.40
N ALA A 1208 35.27 31.83 -4.08
CA ALA A 1208 35.87 31.72 -2.75
C ALA A 1208 34.91 32.25 -1.66
N GLY A 1209 34.66 31.43 -0.63
CA GLY A 1209 33.87 31.76 0.56
C GLY A 1209 34.69 31.75 1.84
N ASP A 1210 34.04 32.04 2.97
CA ASP A 1210 34.71 32.14 4.28
C ASP A 1210 35.12 30.76 4.88
N ARG A 1211 34.50 29.66 4.42
CA ARG A 1211 34.70 28.28 4.89
C ARG A 1211 35.17 27.28 3.81
N GLY A 1212 35.49 27.77 2.61
CA GLY A 1212 35.84 26.94 1.46
C GLY A 1212 35.31 27.55 0.16
N THR A 1213 34.69 26.73 -0.67
CA THR A 1213 34.17 27.16 -1.98
C THR A 1213 32.65 27.23 -2.00
N ILE A 1214 32.11 28.32 -2.52
CA ILE A 1214 30.68 28.49 -2.78
C ILE A 1214 30.41 28.11 -4.24
N VAL A 1215 29.54 27.13 -4.43
CA VAL A 1215 29.00 26.72 -5.74
C VAL A 1215 27.69 27.50 -5.96
N ARG A 1216 27.59 28.28 -7.03
CA ARG A 1216 26.41 29.10 -7.30
C ARG A 1216 26.09 29.22 -8.79
N LEU A 1217 24.89 29.71 -9.11
CA LEU A 1217 24.52 29.99 -10.50
C LEU A 1217 25.31 31.16 -11.11
N ALA A 1218 25.79 30.97 -12.33
CA ALA A 1218 26.58 31.93 -13.07
C ALA A 1218 25.84 33.27 -13.25
N GLY A 1219 26.45 34.36 -12.81
CA GLY A 1219 25.88 35.71 -12.94
C GLY A 1219 24.70 36.05 -12.01
N GLY A 1220 24.42 35.24 -10.99
CA GLY A 1220 23.37 35.46 -9.97
C GLY A 1220 23.83 35.24 -8.53
N ASP A 1221 22.90 35.39 -7.58
CA ASP A 1221 23.16 35.20 -6.13
C ASP A 1221 22.61 33.87 -5.57
N ARG A 1222 22.08 32.99 -6.43
CA ARG A 1222 21.52 31.69 -6.03
C ARG A 1222 22.66 30.71 -5.71
N LEU A 1223 22.82 30.40 -4.42
CA LEU A 1223 23.76 29.42 -3.91
C LEU A 1223 23.21 28.01 -4.14
N LEU A 1224 24.07 27.06 -4.52
CA LEU A 1224 23.70 25.65 -4.69
C LEU A 1224 24.31 24.83 -3.55
N ALA A 1225 25.61 24.98 -3.30
CA ALA A 1225 26.30 24.28 -2.22
C ALA A 1225 27.48 25.11 -1.67
N THR A 1226 27.95 24.75 -0.48
CA THR A 1226 29.26 25.12 0.05
C THR A 1226 30.11 23.85 0.16
N LEU A 1227 31.28 23.83 -0.48
CA LEU A 1227 32.29 22.79 -0.24
C LEU A 1227 33.20 23.29 0.88
N GLU A 1228 33.18 22.63 2.04
CA GLU A 1228 34.07 23.00 3.13
C GLU A 1228 35.52 22.61 2.83
N ASN A 1229 36.47 23.46 3.23
CA ASN A 1229 37.91 23.21 3.11
C ASN A 1229 38.48 22.99 1.69
N VAL A 1230 37.66 23.06 0.64
CA VAL A 1230 38.10 23.00 -0.77
C VAL A 1230 38.35 24.39 -1.33
N SER A 1231 39.47 24.60 -2.03
CA SER A 1231 39.78 25.89 -2.66
C SER A 1231 39.20 26.03 -4.07
N ALA A 1232 38.63 27.18 -4.39
CA ALA A 1232 37.90 27.38 -5.66
C ALA A 1232 38.81 27.30 -6.91
N ASP A 1233 40.13 27.45 -6.75
CA ASP A 1233 41.11 27.31 -7.83
C ASP A 1233 41.57 25.86 -8.07
N GLU A 1234 41.15 24.92 -7.23
CA GLU A 1234 41.41 23.48 -7.39
C GLU A 1234 40.32 22.79 -8.24
N LEU A 1235 39.12 23.36 -8.30
CA LEU A 1235 37.98 22.84 -9.07
C LEU A 1235 38.05 23.18 -10.57
N SER A 1236 37.54 22.26 -11.38
CA SER A 1236 37.51 22.33 -12.83
C SER A 1236 36.19 21.80 -13.40
N THR A 1237 36.02 21.87 -14.72
CA THR A 1237 34.87 21.22 -15.39
C THR A 1237 34.94 19.69 -15.34
N GLY A 1238 36.08 19.11 -14.94
CA GLY A 1238 36.22 17.67 -14.75
C GLY A 1238 35.55 17.16 -13.48
N ASP A 1239 35.31 18.05 -12.51
CA ASP A 1239 34.65 17.78 -11.23
C ASP A 1239 33.11 17.97 -11.32
N LEU A 1240 32.60 18.19 -12.54
CA LEU A 1240 31.18 18.32 -12.85
C LEU A 1240 30.73 17.15 -13.73
N THR A 1241 29.59 16.56 -13.40
CA THR A 1241 28.93 15.56 -14.24
C THR A 1241 27.47 15.91 -14.46
N LEU A 1242 26.86 15.37 -15.53
CA LEU A 1242 25.42 15.48 -15.77
C LEU A 1242 24.76 14.16 -15.40
N ILE A 1243 23.60 14.22 -14.76
CA ILE A 1243 22.82 13.04 -14.37
C ILE A 1243 21.41 13.13 -14.94
#